data_AF-A0A6N4X2I7-F1
#
_entry.id   AF-A0A6N4X2I7-F1
#
_cell.length_a   1.000
_cell.length_b   1.000
_cell.length_c   1.000
_cell.angle_alpha   90.00
_cell.angle_beta   90.00
_cell.angle_gamma   90.00
#
_symmetry.space_group_name_H-M   'P 1'
#
loop_
_entity.id
_entity.type
_entity.pdbx_description
1 polymer ?
#
loop_
_entity_poly.entity_id
_entity_poly.type
_entity_poly.pdbx_seq_one_letter_code
_entity_poly.pdbx_strand_id
1 'polypeptide(L)'
;MLRFTSALVFLLLASNLNAEILYHDTFDQDGLTTNKGVGGGAVSRSIQSHSWADDGNAVYRSTGVGDSDRAILFSKDSFQSDTGFKLTVRYFTDSLRGAGGHDLSIGLIRSDSGLASYDGLNPFRANSSVYGIGLNVIADGGTAGQGIHFSNGSSNEQLDQSGTRAQFVGGAATTVTLEIEKGGYWCYRIDGVYEDSGVLVEGIDLSQSYHVVVYGQGGGGNRKILQFIKLETAYAQGERAASSRGTWSGGMGLDKIQDLKTLDTVQVRLTDGAVLSASHWAPHRILEYLWGGDLDEKGKPINLCVPRWGDLTKPEPENDPIREKMLAIKAAGFKVKAYANCENFNGSNSKEWEVIAQRWKDFCDTNPKVVAFVNSQPFHTGVWDRKKQQYVDASEKFPNRKYMFCYTEIVLKDYALRYGDLIDAWIFDSATDINQAGDNPGSGVVEEQRIYQAFAKAVHAGNPEIAIAFNNGRSTVKSKSYPFATPTHYDDFTFGHGFGGNNSHGDKKGGQFGRNYKHVQKMTETNGYVFAGGQWEWDDLIVGNLHSKLATTGWKSGGKLAWETEDFLQWNLEAMQAGGIMTWDGSANSKYNRNWTLRGWSYDLLKALDDYLAVHESPGTPNWARAYTVLPDAIAGRQYQHELLVGKDLWDPEGDPITAITTSADAPEWLMIRQDPANSERWVLGGVPTAQLEDTVQFDLIAKDSNGMVGTRTVKLHFGSHN
;
A
#
# COMPACT_ATOMS: atom_id res chain seq x y z
N MET A 1 -23.04 34.67 -27.91
CA MET A 1 -21.68 34.80 -28.48
C MET A 1 -20.82 33.72 -27.85
N LEU A 2 -20.76 32.56 -28.50
CA LEU A 2 -19.90 31.45 -28.09
C LEU A 2 -18.46 31.79 -28.46
N ARG A 3 -17.57 31.86 -27.48
CA ARG A 3 -16.13 31.81 -27.72
C ARG A 3 -15.71 30.35 -27.53
N PHE A 4 -15.44 29.68 -28.64
CA PHE A 4 -14.65 28.45 -28.67
C PHE A 4 -13.22 28.83 -28.21
N THR A 5 -12.86 28.46 -26.99
CA THR A 5 -11.47 28.35 -26.58
C THR A 5 -11.02 26.94 -26.91
N SER A 6 -10.04 26.83 -27.82
CA SER A 6 -9.35 25.61 -28.16
C SER A 6 -8.87 24.88 -26.90
N ALA A 7 -9.42 23.70 -26.64
CA ALA A 7 -8.93 22.80 -25.60
C ALA A 7 -7.55 22.32 -26.02
N LEU A 8 -6.53 22.77 -25.30
CA LEU A 8 -5.21 22.16 -25.34
C LEU A 8 -5.37 20.76 -24.74
N VAL A 9 -5.28 19.72 -25.57
CA VAL A 9 -5.25 18.33 -25.13
C VAL A 9 -3.96 18.15 -24.32
N PHE A 10 -4.07 18.26 -23.00
CA PHE A 10 -3.03 17.78 -22.10
C PHE A 10 -3.13 16.26 -22.10
N LEU A 11 -2.18 15.60 -22.77
CA LEU A 11 -1.91 14.19 -22.47
C LEU A 11 -1.54 14.13 -20.98
N LEU A 12 -2.45 13.61 -20.16
CA LEU A 12 -2.11 13.04 -18.86
C LEU A 12 -1.22 11.82 -19.15
N LEU A 13 0.07 12.05 -19.33
CA LEU A 13 1.05 11.02 -19.04
C LEU A 13 0.93 10.78 -17.54
N ALA A 14 0.23 9.71 -17.17
CA ALA A 14 0.31 9.13 -15.85
C ALA A 14 1.75 8.63 -15.66
N SER A 15 2.67 9.54 -15.34
CA SER A 15 3.94 9.16 -14.76
C SER A 15 3.58 8.51 -13.42
N ASN A 16 3.65 7.19 -13.33
CA ASN A 16 3.77 6.51 -12.06
C ASN A 16 5.03 7.09 -11.41
N LEU A 17 4.84 8.04 -10.48
CA LEU A 17 5.91 8.54 -9.62
C LEU A 17 6.26 7.36 -8.70
N ASN A 18 7.16 6.52 -9.19
CA ASN A 18 7.77 5.48 -8.38
C ASN A 18 8.83 6.14 -7.48
N ALA A 19 9.11 5.51 -6.35
CA ALA A 19 10.25 5.88 -5.54
C ALA A 19 11.52 6.04 -6.40
N GLU A 20 12.31 7.09 -6.13
CA GLU A 20 13.51 7.40 -6.90
C GLU A 20 14.58 6.34 -6.63
N ILE A 21 15.17 5.77 -7.68
CA ILE A 21 16.29 4.85 -7.56
C ILE A 21 17.57 5.66 -7.36
N LEU A 22 18.17 5.57 -6.17
CA LEU A 22 19.38 6.29 -5.80
C LEU A 22 20.64 5.49 -6.15
N TYR A 23 20.60 4.17 -6.00
CA TYR A 23 21.68 3.26 -6.34
C TYR A 23 21.11 1.94 -6.86
N HIS A 24 21.66 1.42 -7.96
CA HIS A 24 21.32 0.09 -8.45
C HIS A 24 22.51 -0.53 -9.15
N ASP A 25 22.94 -1.69 -8.68
CA ASP A 25 24.08 -2.44 -9.20
C ASP A 25 23.70 -3.91 -9.34
N THR A 26 23.85 -4.44 -10.55
CA THR A 26 23.58 -5.84 -10.91
C THR A 26 24.84 -6.67 -11.08
N PHE A 27 26.02 -6.07 -10.87
CA PHE A 27 27.33 -6.73 -10.97
C PHE A 27 27.49 -7.52 -12.27
N ASP A 28 27.31 -6.89 -13.43
CA ASP A 28 27.17 -7.55 -14.74
C ASP A 28 28.52 -7.86 -15.43
N GLN A 29 29.53 -8.28 -14.66
CA GLN A 29 30.92 -8.50 -15.10
C GLN A 29 31.62 -7.23 -15.64
N ASP A 30 31.17 -6.04 -15.25
CA ASP A 30 31.83 -4.79 -15.60
C ASP A 30 32.87 -4.33 -14.55
N GLY A 31 32.94 -5.05 -13.42
CA GLY A 31 33.88 -4.82 -12.33
C GLY A 31 33.30 -3.86 -11.31
N LEU A 32 33.50 -4.11 -10.00
CA LEU A 32 32.86 -3.36 -8.92
C LEU A 32 32.88 -1.82 -9.05
N THR A 33 33.96 -1.23 -9.55
CA THR A 33 34.09 0.24 -9.65
C THR A 33 33.28 0.87 -10.77
N THR A 34 32.84 0.05 -11.72
CA THR A 34 32.00 0.44 -12.85
C THR A 34 30.60 -0.07 -12.57
N ASN A 35 29.61 0.78 -12.78
CA ASN A 35 28.21 0.41 -12.67
C ASN A 35 27.49 1.15 -13.80
N LYS A 36 26.93 0.39 -14.75
CA LYS A 36 26.12 0.97 -15.85
C LYS A 36 24.73 1.44 -15.37
N GLY A 37 24.33 1.06 -14.15
CA GLY A 37 23.13 1.51 -13.47
C GLY A 37 23.25 2.92 -12.89
N VAL A 38 22.54 3.16 -11.79
CA VAL A 38 22.44 4.48 -11.13
C VAL A 38 23.26 4.47 -9.83
N GLY A 39 23.80 5.62 -9.44
CA GLY A 39 24.43 5.82 -8.12
C GLY A 39 25.92 5.45 -8.00
N GLY A 40 26.63 5.32 -9.12
CA GLY A 40 28.06 5.02 -9.14
C GLY A 40 28.39 3.55 -8.85
N GLY A 41 29.68 3.18 -8.87
CA GLY A 41 30.14 1.82 -8.57
C GLY A 41 30.26 1.52 -7.07
N ALA A 42 30.71 0.32 -6.75
CA ALA A 42 31.03 -0.15 -5.41
C ALA A 42 32.54 -0.23 -5.15
N VAL A 43 32.92 -0.21 -3.86
CA VAL A 43 34.30 -0.32 -3.37
C VAL A 43 34.40 -1.51 -2.44
N SER A 44 35.36 -2.40 -2.70
CA SER A 44 35.75 -3.48 -1.78
C SER A 44 36.90 -3.03 -0.90
N ARG A 45 36.72 -3.09 0.43
CA ARG A 45 37.79 -2.88 1.42
C ARG A 45 38.10 -4.19 2.13
N SER A 46 39.31 -4.69 1.88
CA SER A 46 39.90 -5.82 2.60
C SER A 46 40.25 -5.44 4.04
N ILE A 47 39.73 -6.17 5.03
CA ILE A 47 40.07 -5.98 6.44
C ILE A 47 41.10 -7.03 6.87
N GLN A 48 40.82 -8.31 6.57
CA GLN A 48 41.76 -9.42 6.81
C GLN A 48 41.70 -10.41 5.64
N SER A 49 42.71 -10.40 4.77
CA SER A 49 42.99 -11.37 3.69
C SER A 49 41.83 -11.71 2.71
N HIS A 50 40.80 -10.86 2.62
CA HIS A 50 39.54 -11.09 1.89
C HIS A 50 39.13 -9.87 1.07
N SER A 51 38.29 -10.09 0.07
CA SER A 51 37.78 -9.02 -0.80
C SER A 51 36.46 -9.42 -1.44
N TRP A 52 35.68 -8.43 -1.85
CA TRP A 52 34.61 -8.64 -2.81
C TRP A 52 35.17 -8.46 -4.23
N ALA A 53 34.65 -9.24 -5.17
CA ALA A 53 34.98 -9.13 -6.59
C ALA A 53 33.72 -9.35 -7.42
N ASP A 54 33.67 -8.72 -8.59
CA ASP A 54 32.58 -8.94 -9.56
C ASP A 54 32.99 -10.01 -10.58
N ASP A 55 32.16 -11.03 -10.74
CA ASP A 55 32.22 -12.04 -11.81
C ASP A 55 30.86 -12.32 -12.48
N GLY A 56 29.97 -11.32 -12.50
CA GLY A 56 28.56 -11.46 -12.90
C GLY A 56 27.62 -11.45 -11.69
N ASN A 57 28.22 -11.42 -10.51
CA ASN A 57 27.65 -11.15 -9.19
C ASN A 57 28.79 -10.55 -8.34
N ALA A 58 28.48 -9.83 -7.27
CA ALA A 58 29.49 -9.51 -6.27
C ALA A 58 29.72 -10.73 -5.35
N VAL A 59 30.90 -11.33 -5.46
CA VAL A 59 31.30 -12.55 -4.76
C VAL A 59 32.31 -12.22 -3.67
N TYR A 60 32.01 -12.68 -2.45
CA TYR A 60 32.97 -12.66 -1.35
C TYR A 60 34.05 -13.71 -1.58
N ARG A 61 35.29 -13.27 -1.83
CA ARG A 61 36.42 -14.14 -2.12
C ARG A 61 37.33 -14.27 -0.91
N SER A 62 37.59 -15.53 -0.57
CA SER A 62 38.50 -15.95 0.48
C SER A 62 39.77 -16.56 -0.07
N THR A 63 40.91 -16.13 0.47
CA THR A 63 42.20 -16.82 0.28
C THR A 63 42.72 -17.45 1.57
N GLY A 64 41.97 -17.30 2.67
CA GLY A 64 42.30 -17.79 4.01
C GLY A 64 41.46 -18.99 4.42
N VAL A 65 41.89 -19.65 5.49
CA VAL A 65 41.19 -20.80 6.11
C VAL A 65 40.63 -20.44 7.49
N GLY A 66 40.60 -19.14 7.84
CA GLY A 66 40.35 -18.67 9.19
C GLY A 66 39.01 -17.97 9.35
N ASP A 67 38.49 -17.96 10.58
CA ASP A 67 37.19 -17.40 10.93
C ASP A 67 37.22 -15.86 11.10
N SER A 68 38.41 -15.25 11.10
CA SER A 68 38.63 -13.80 11.27
C SER A 68 38.67 -13.02 9.97
N ASP A 69 38.61 -13.74 8.86
CA ASP A 69 38.68 -13.30 7.49
C ASP A 69 37.50 -12.38 7.13
N ARG A 70 37.78 -11.14 6.72
CA ARG A 70 36.79 -10.03 6.68
C ARG A 70 36.99 -9.07 5.52
N ALA A 71 35.88 -8.62 4.94
CA ALA A 71 35.86 -7.50 4.01
C ALA A 71 34.49 -6.81 4.03
N ILE A 72 34.48 -5.53 3.67
CA ILE A 72 33.25 -4.80 3.35
C ILE A 72 33.18 -4.45 1.87
N LEU A 73 31.98 -4.44 1.33
CA LEU A 73 31.62 -3.82 0.05
C LEU A 73 30.75 -2.61 0.39
N PHE A 74 31.00 -1.46 -0.22
CA PHE A 74 30.14 -0.29 -0.01
C PHE A 74 29.98 0.53 -1.29
N SER A 75 28.85 1.23 -1.42
CA SER A 75 28.63 2.17 -2.52
C SER A 75 29.69 3.26 -2.49
N LYS A 76 30.28 3.59 -3.65
CA LYS A 76 31.29 4.66 -3.74
C LYS A 76 30.70 6.01 -3.34
N ASP A 77 29.50 6.28 -3.83
CA ASP A 77 28.75 7.47 -3.51
C ASP A 77 27.87 7.23 -2.28
N SER A 78 27.49 8.32 -1.61
CA SER A 78 26.58 8.33 -0.46
C SER A 78 25.29 9.06 -0.83
N PHE A 79 24.17 8.66 -0.24
CA PHE A 79 22.84 9.13 -0.63
C PHE A 79 22.09 9.72 0.56
N GLN A 80 21.31 10.76 0.33
CA GLN A 80 20.46 11.42 1.33
C GLN A 80 19.01 11.42 0.83
N SER A 81 18.05 11.21 1.73
CA SER A 81 16.62 11.29 1.44
C SER A 81 15.83 11.73 2.66
N ASP A 82 14.99 12.75 2.49
CA ASP A 82 14.13 13.29 3.56
C ASP A 82 12.94 12.38 3.91
N THR A 83 12.53 11.53 2.97
CA THR A 83 11.41 10.58 3.14
C THR A 83 11.90 9.28 3.77
N GLY A 84 13.16 8.91 3.52
CA GLY A 84 13.79 7.69 4.02
C GLY A 84 14.32 6.82 2.88
N PHE A 85 14.53 5.54 3.14
CA PHE A 85 15.15 4.63 2.18
C PHE A 85 14.44 3.28 2.13
N LYS A 86 14.43 2.67 0.95
CA LYS A 86 14.10 1.26 0.71
C LYS A 86 15.31 0.58 0.08
N LEU A 87 15.99 -0.26 0.85
CA LEU A 87 17.14 -1.06 0.42
C LEU A 87 16.67 -2.48 0.10
N THR A 88 16.76 -2.89 -1.16
CA THR A 88 16.48 -4.25 -1.63
C THR A 88 17.75 -4.92 -2.09
N VAL A 89 18.06 -6.09 -1.53
CA VAL A 89 19.26 -6.86 -1.89
C VAL A 89 18.88 -8.31 -2.14
N ARG A 90 19.36 -8.85 -3.26
CA ARG A 90 19.24 -10.28 -3.55
C ARG A 90 20.59 -10.95 -3.34
N TYR A 91 20.64 -11.90 -2.42
CA TYR A 91 21.87 -12.58 -2.03
C TYR A 91 21.71 -14.09 -2.10
N PHE A 92 22.85 -14.78 -2.07
CA PHE A 92 22.96 -16.22 -1.85
C PHE A 92 24.07 -16.48 -0.81
N THR A 93 23.79 -17.37 0.13
CA THR A 93 24.80 -17.93 1.04
C THR A 93 24.63 -19.44 1.15
N ASP A 94 25.72 -20.21 1.16
CA ASP A 94 25.63 -21.69 1.23
C ASP A 94 24.98 -22.17 2.54
N SER A 95 25.25 -21.47 3.65
CA SER A 95 24.75 -21.84 4.98
C SER A 95 24.43 -20.61 5.83
N LEU A 96 23.42 -20.73 6.69
CA LEU A 96 23.12 -19.76 7.76
C LEU A 96 23.76 -20.13 9.10
N ARG A 97 24.40 -21.30 9.17
CA ARG A 97 25.05 -21.83 10.37
C ARG A 97 26.54 -21.99 10.11
N GLY A 98 27.35 -21.34 10.93
CA GLY A 98 28.79 -21.57 11.01
C GLY A 98 29.25 -21.23 12.42
N ALA A 99 29.72 -22.22 13.17
CA ALA A 99 30.45 -21.95 14.40
C ALA A 99 31.83 -21.41 13.99
N GLY A 100 32.17 -20.20 14.43
CA GLY A 100 33.44 -19.55 14.11
C GLY A 100 33.36 -18.58 12.93
N GLY A 101 32.74 -17.40 13.11
CA GLY A 101 33.03 -16.25 12.24
C GLY A 101 32.51 -16.34 10.80
N HIS A 102 31.44 -17.08 10.53
CA HIS A 102 30.72 -16.97 9.26
C HIS A 102 29.66 -15.88 9.39
N ASP A 103 29.79 -14.76 8.66
CA ASP A 103 28.88 -13.61 8.83
C ASP A 103 28.57 -12.90 7.50
N LEU A 104 27.34 -12.44 7.35
CA LEU A 104 26.85 -11.63 6.24
C LEU A 104 25.84 -10.64 6.80
N SER A 105 26.15 -9.36 6.65
CA SER A 105 25.21 -8.29 7.00
C SER A 105 25.12 -7.27 5.89
N ILE A 106 23.95 -6.66 5.76
CA ILE A 106 23.60 -5.73 4.69
C ILE A 106 22.85 -4.57 5.33
N GLY A 107 23.21 -3.33 5.00
CA GLY A 107 22.51 -2.18 5.58
C GLY A 107 23.02 -0.83 5.09
N LEU A 108 22.67 0.19 5.86
CA LEU A 108 23.02 1.58 5.61
C LEU A 108 23.92 2.11 6.73
N ILE A 109 25.01 2.75 6.35
CA ILE A 109 25.98 3.35 7.28
C ILE A 109 26.20 4.81 6.91
N ARG A 110 26.19 5.70 7.91
CA ARG A 110 26.39 7.13 7.71
C ARG A 110 27.78 7.42 7.13
N SER A 111 27.85 8.36 6.19
CA SER A 111 29.03 8.64 5.36
C SER A 111 30.27 9.12 6.10
N ASP A 112 30.12 9.64 7.32
CA ASP A 112 31.22 10.07 8.18
C ASP A 112 31.94 8.91 8.91
N SER A 113 31.50 7.67 8.72
CA SER A 113 32.05 6.49 9.41
C SER A 113 33.42 6.01 8.91
N GLY A 114 34.01 6.65 7.88
CA GLY A 114 35.37 6.35 7.42
C GLY A 114 35.54 4.95 6.82
N LEU A 115 34.58 4.48 6.00
CA LEU A 115 34.52 3.11 5.47
C LEU A 115 35.78 2.66 4.72
N ALA A 116 36.46 3.56 4.00
CA ALA A 116 37.69 3.23 3.26
C ALA A 116 38.84 2.78 4.19
N SER A 117 38.88 3.27 5.42
CA SER A 117 39.85 2.91 6.46
C SER A 117 39.33 1.91 7.48
N TYR A 118 38.08 1.46 7.35
CA TYR A 118 37.45 0.57 8.31
C TYR A 118 38.20 -0.76 8.44
N ASP A 119 38.46 -1.18 9.68
CA ASP A 119 39.15 -2.42 10.04
C ASP A 119 38.44 -3.21 11.17
N GLY A 120 37.22 -2.78 11.52
CA GLY A 120 36.43 -3.31 12.62
C GLY A 120 35.79 -4.69 12.38
N LEU A 121 34.98 -5.12 13.34
CA LEU A 121 34.11 -6.31 13.24
C LEU A 121 32.85 -5.99 12.41
N ASN A 122 31.80 -6.80 12.49
CA ASN A 122 30.54 -6.50 11.83
C ASN A 122 30.01 -5.10 12.26
N PRO A 123 29.82 -4.15 11.34
CA PRO A 123 29.46 -2.76 11.65
C PRO A 123 28.03 -2.57 12.15
N PHE A 124 27.15 -3.55 11.96
CA PHE A 124 25.75 -3.45 12.38
C PHE A 124 25.52 -4.10 13.74
N ARG A 125 26.23 -5.20 14.01
CA ARG A 125 25.98 -6.04 15.18
C ARG A 125 27.09 -5.97 16.24
N ALA A 126 28.35 -5.93 15.83
CA ALA A 126 29.49 -6.14 16.73
C ALA A 126 30.30 -4.88 17.02
N ASN A 127 30.32 -3.91 16.09
CA ASN A 127 31.03 -2.65 16.27
C ASN A 127 30.03 -1.53 16.51
N SER A 128 30.06 -0.93 17.70
CA SER A 128 29.16 0.16 18.07
C SER A 128 29.67 1.55 17.70
N SER A 129 30.86 1.69 17.11
CA SER A 129 31.43 2.99 16.74
C SER A 129 30.88 3.56 15.43
N VAL A 130 29.97 2.84 14.76
CA VAL A 130 29.43 3.19 13.46
C VAL A 130 27.98 3.63 13.64
N TYR A 131 27.52 4.67 12.96
CA TYR A 131 26.10 5.01 12.93
C TYR A 131 25.44 4.32 11.73
N GLY A 132 24.50 3.40 11.97
CA GLY A 132 23.89 2.63 10.89
C GLY A 132 22.83 1.64 11.33
N ILE A 133 22.09 1.13 10.35
CA ILE A 133 21.03 0.12 10.53
C ILE A 133 21.19 -0.95 9.46
N GLY A 134 21.04 -2.21 9.83
CA GLY A 134 21.25 -3.31 8.90
C GLY A 134 20.66 -4.63 9.33
N LEU A 135 20.48 -5.49 8.34
CA LEU A 135 20.09 -6.88 8.48
C LEU A 135 21.33 -7.73 8.67
N ASN A 136 21.35 -8.51 9.73
CA ASN A 136 22.31 -9.60 9.90
C ASN A 136 21.67 -10.91 9.46
N VAL A 137 22.18 -11.47 8.37
CA VAL A 137 21.62 -12.66 7.71
C VAL A 137 22.06 -13.95 8.41
N ILE A 138 23.30 -14.00 8.91
CA ILE A 138 23.90 -15.22 9.45
C ILE A 138 23.93 -15.20 10.99
N ALA A 139 23.70 -16.38 11.56
CA ALA A 139 23.67 -16.65 12.99
C ALA A 139 25.07 -16.76 13.64
N ASP A 140 26.03 -15.85 13.36
CA ASP A 140 27.34 -15.92 14.02
C ASP A 140 27.16 -15.77 15.55
N GLY A 141 27.61 -16.74 16.35
CA GLY A 141 27.31 -16.77 17.79
C GLY A 141 25.87 -17.19 18.18
N GLY A 142 25.08 -17.73 17.25
CA GLY A 142 23.75 -18.32 17.48
C GLY A 142 22.61 -17.67 16.69
N THR A 143 21.45 -18.33 16.61
CA THR A 143 20.26 -17.84 15.88
C THR A 143 19.76 -16.50 16.38
N ALA A 144 20.10 -16.13 17.61
CA ALA A 144 19.83 -14.82 18.17
C ALA A 144 20.52 -13.68 17.41
N GLY A 145 21.57 -13.93 16.63
CA GLY A 145 22.22 -12.88 15.83
C GLY A 145 21.43 -12.45 14.60
N GLN A 146 20.50 -13.28 14.10
CA GLN A 146 19.78 -13.01 12.85
C GLN A 146 18.65 -12.01 13.08
N GLY A 147 18.50 -11.05 12.18
CA GLY A 147 17.45 -10.03 12.23
C GLY A 147 18.02 -8.65 11.95
N ILE A 148 17.39 -7.63 12.51
CA ILE A 148 17.77 -6.23 12.29
C ILE A 148 18.49 -5.66 13.51
N HIS A 149 19.54 -4.90 13.24
CA HIS A 149 20.37 -4.25 14.26
C HIS A 149 20.54 -2.78 13.93
N PHE A 150 20.63 -1.97 14.97
CA PHE A 150 20.92 -0.54 14.89
C PHE A 150 22.11 -0.20 15.78
N SER A 151 22.98 0.65 15.26
CA SER A 151 24.06 1.25 16.00
C SER A 151 23.95 2.76 15.93
N ASN A 152 23.95 3.41 17.09
CA ASN A 152 23.88 4.88 17.18
C ASN A 152 25.27 5.55 17.21
N GLY A 153 26.34 4.81 16.92
CA GLY A 153 27.72 5.28 17.02
C GLY A 153 28.34 5.20 18.43
N SER A 154 27.59 4.68 19.41
CA SER A 154 28.10 4.38 20.75
C SER A 154 27.67 3.01 21.29
N SER A 155 26.45 2.56 20.97
CA SER A 155 25.87 1.28 21.39
C SER A 155 25.17 0.57 20.24
N ASN A 156 25.11 -0.76 20.32
CA ASN A 156 24.33 -1.60 19.41
C ASN A 156 23.06 -2.09 20.08
N GLU A 157 21.96 -2.07 19.33
CA GLU A 157 20.67 -2.61 19.72
C GLU A 157 20.20 -3.59 18.65
N GLN A 158 19.76 -4.76 19.09
CA GLN A 158 19.04 -5.68 18.23
C GLN A 158 17.55 -5.33 18.29
N LEU A 159 16.98 -4.86 17.18
CA LEU A 159 15.59 -4.40 17.17
C LEU A 159 14.60 -5.55 16.96
N ASP A 160 15.02 -6.59 16.23
CA ASP A 160 14.24 -7.82 16.09
C ASP A 160 15.16 -9.04 15.87
N GLN A 161 14.67 -10.21 16.29
CA GLN A 161 15.23 -11.50 15.94
C GLN A 161 14.31 -12.20 14.94
N SER A 162 14.76 -12.28 13.68
CA SER A 162 13.99 -12.89 12.59
C SER A 162 13.52 -14.32 12.90
N GLY A 163 12.38 -14.70 12.32
CA GLY A 163 11.75 -16.02 12.44
C GLY A 163 10.33 -15.99 12.99
N THR A 164 9.74 -14.81 13.21
CA THR A 164 8.35 -14.68 13.67
C THR A 164 7.37 -14.98 12.53
N ARG A 165 7.66 -14.55 11.30
CA ARG A 165 6.82 -14.77 10.10
C ARG A 165 7.60 -15.32 8.92
N ALA A 166 8.83 -14.84 8.73
CA ALA A 166 9.78 -15.20 7.71
C ALA A 166 11.18 -15.34 8.32
N GLN A 167 12.02 -16.15 7.69
CA GLN A 167 13.38 -16.42 8.14
C GLN A 167 14.31 -16.39 6.94
N PHE A 168 15.56 -15.95 7.14
CA PHE A 168 16.59 -16.00 6.12
C PHE A 168 16.79 -17.46 5.65
N VAL A 169 17.24 -17.64 4.40
CA VAL A 169 17.41 -18.98 3.79
C VAL A 169 18.86 -19.17 3.33
N GLY A 170 19.43 -20.34 3.65
CA GLY A 170 20.73 -20.78 3.15
C GLY A 170 20.56 -21.80 2.02
N GLY A 171 21.48 -21.81 1.06
CA GLY A 171 21.45 -22.70 -0.09
C GLY A 171 20.47 -22.30 -1.20
N ALA A 172 19.83 -21.12 -1.10
CA ALA A 172 18.95 -20.55 -2.11
C ALA A 172 19.18 -19.04 -2.24
N ALA A 173 18.87 -18.50 -3.43
CA ALA A 173 18.83 -17.06 -3.62
C ALA A 173 17.65 -16.48 -2.85
N THR A 174 17.90 -15.45 -2.05
CA THR A 174 16.92 -14.81 -1.16
C THR A 174 16.94 -13.31 -1.40
N THR A 175 15.77 -12.67 -1.46
CA THR A 175 15.64 -11.22 -1.51
C THR A 175 15.26 -10.69 -0.15
N VAL A 176 15.99 -9.68 0.33
CA VAL A 176 15.64 -8.93 1.54
C VAL A 176 15.36 -7.48 1.20
N THR A 177 14.37 -6.92 1.88
CA THR A 177 14.05 -5.49 1.78
C THR A 177 14.08 -4.89 3.18
N LEU A 178 14.83 -3.81 3.36
CA LEU A 178 14.86 -2.97 4.56
C LEU A 178 14.30 -1.60 4.19
N GLU A 179 13.27 -1.16 4.90
CA GLU A 179 12.69 0.17 4.76
C GLU A 179 12.93 0.96 6.05
N ILE A 180 13.39 2.20 5.91
CA ILE A 180 13.50 3.18 6.99
C ILE A 180 12.83 4.47 6.57
N GLU A 181 12.12 5.11 7.49
CA GLU A 181 11.36 6.32 7.20
C GLU A 181 11.46 7.36 8.31
N LYS A 182 10.95 8.55 8.02
CA LYS A 182 10.87 9.66 8.97
C LYS A 182 10.20 9.26 10.29
N GLY A 183 10.70 9.83 11.38
CA GLY A 183 10.24 9.51 12.73
C GLY A 183 10.76 8.16 13.26
N GLY A 184 11.78 7.59 12.61
CA GLY A 184 12.48 6.39 13.08
C GLY A 184 11.79 5.07 12.78
N TYR A 185 10.79 5.06 11.89
CA TYR A 185 10.14 3.81 11.50
C TYR A 185 11.11 2.94 10.71
N TRP A 186 11.09 1.65 10.99
CA TRP A 186 11.79 0.63 10.22
C TRP A 186 10.87 -0.57 10.00
N CYS A 187 11.02 -1.24 8.85
CA CYS A 187 10.46 -2.56 8.63
C CYS A 187 11.33 -3.37 7.68
N TYR A 188 11.17 -4.69 7.70
CA TYR A 188 11.89 -5.53 6.75
C TYR A 188 11.09 -6.74 6.28
N ARG A 189 11.51 -7.26 5.12
CA ARG A 189 10.88 -8.40 4.44
C ARG A 189 11.94 -9.38 3.99
N ILE A 190 11.54 -10.65 3.97
CA ILE A 190 12.34 -11.75 3.43
C ILE A 190 11.49 -12.44 2.37
N ASP A 191 11.98 -12.46 1.13
CA ASP A 191 11.27 -12.92 -0.07
C ASP A 191 9.88 -12.28 -0.23
N GLY A 192 9.79 -10.98 0.04
CA GLY A 192 8.56 -10.21 -0.03
C GLY A 192 7.60 -10.43 1.14
N VAL A 193 7.85 -11.40 2.01
CA VAL A 193 7.04 -11.65 3.21
C VAL A 193 7.47 -10.67 4.32
N TYR A 194 6.50 -9.95 4.87
CA TYR A 194 6.69 -9.10 6.04
C TYR A 194 7.18 -9.91 7.24
N GLU A 195 8.31 -9.49 7.83
CA GLU A 195 8.83 -10.11 9.04
C GLU A 195 8.44 -9.32 10.29
N ASP A 196 9.00 -8.12 10.43
CA ASP A 196 8.71 -7.23 11.54
C ASP A 196 8.94 -5.73 11.23
N SER A 197 8.50 -4.87 12.15
CA SER A 197 8.67 -3.42 12.10
C SER A 197 8.67 -2.79 13.48
N GLY A 198 9.28 -1.62 13.61
CA GLY A 198 9.26 -0.85 14.84
C GLY A 198 9.57 0.63 14.64
N VAL A 199 9.79 1.32 15.75
CA VAL A 199 10.14 2.74 15.80
C VAL A 199 11.33 2.94 16.73
N LEU A 200 12.39 3.54 16.21
CA LEU A 200 13.47 4.14 17.01
C LEU A 200 13.00 5.53 17.45
N VAL A 201 12.82 5.73 18.76
CA VAL A 201 12.21 6.95 19.32
C VAL A 201 13.07 8.18 19.08
N GLU A 202 14.39 8.00 19.15
CA GLU A 202 15.41 8.99 18.83
C GLU A 202 15.50 9.31 17.33
N GLY A 203 14.85 8.49 16.49
CA GLY A 203 14.85 8.62 15.04
C GLY A 203 16.11 8.08 14.37
N ILE A 204 16.05 8.03 13.04
CA ILE A 204 17.23 7.90 12.17
C ILE A 204 17.48 9.28 11.57
N ASP A 205 18.71 9.76 11.61
CA ASP A 205 19.05 11.09 11.10
C ASP A 205 19.06 11.11 9.56
N LEU A 206 17.89 11.34 8.97
CA LEU A 206 17.70 11.39 7.53
C LEU A 206 18.29 12.65 6.88
N SER A 207 18.78 13.63 7.65
CA SER A 207 19.48 14.80 7.10
C SER A 207 20.90 14.47 6.61
N GLN A 208 21.40 13.29 6.97
CA GLN A 208 22.76 12.83 6.66
C GLN A 208 22.76 11.91 5.44
N SER A 209 23.93 11.78 4.82
CA SER A 209 24.14 10.82 3.73
C SER A 209 24.56 9.45 4.25
N TYR A 210 24.12 8.40 3.56
CA TYR A 210 24.39 7.00 3.89
C TYR A 210 25.01 6.27 2.71
N HIS A 211 25.94 5.35 2.98
CA HIS A 211 26.38 4.35 2.01
C HIS A 211 25.56 3.07 2.18
N VAL A 212 25.32 2.38 1.08
CA VAL A 212 24.95 0.97 1.16
C VAL A 212 26.19 0.18 1.52
N VAL A 213 26.11 -0.68 2.53
CA VAL A 213 27.26 -1.48 3.00
C VAL A 213 26.86 -2.93 3.16
N VAL A 214 27.72 -3.82 2.66
CA VAL A 214 27.67 -5.26 2.89
C VAL A 214 28.95 -5.70 3.59
N TYR A 215 28.79 -6.38 4.72
CA TYR A 215 29.86 -6.98 5.48
C TYR A 215 29.89 -8.49 5.23
N GLY A 216 31.08 -9.03 4.95
CA GLY A 216 31.30 -10.47 4.82
C GLY A 216 32.42 -10.94 5.74
N GLN A 217 32.18 -12.03 6.45
CA GLN A 217 33.17 -12.73 7.27
C GLN A 217 33.15 -14.24 7.02
N GLY A 218 34.33 -14.85 7.09
CA GLY A 218 34.54 -16.29 7.18
C GLY A 218 35.55 -16.83 6.18
N GLY A 219 36.10 -18.01 6.47
CA GLY A 219 37.11 -18.67 5.64
C GLY A 219 36.55 -19.35 4.38
N GLY A 220 37.46 -19.97 3.62
CA GLY A 220 37.11 -20.71 2.40
C GLY A 220 36.11 -21.85 2.64
N GLY A 221 35.08 -21.95 1.77
CA GLY A 221 34.11 -23.06 1.76
C GLY A 221 32.64 -22.66 1.86
N ASN A 222 32.33 -21.42 2.28
CA ASN A 222 30.97 -20.88 2.26
C ASN A 222 30.90 -19.64 1.36
N ARG A 223 30.22 -19.75 0.24
CA ARG A 223 30.03 -18.65 -0.71
C ARG A 223 29.06 -17.64 -0.14
N LYS A 224 29.35 -16.36 -0.36
CA LYS A 224 28.42 -15.25 -0.21
C LYS A 224 28.43 -14.48 -1.52
N ILE A 225 27.26 -14.33 -2.10
CA ILE A 225 27.08 -13.79 -3.45
C ILE A 225 25.95 -12.77 -3.37
N LEU A 226 26.15 -11.60 -3.97
CA LEU A 226 25.12 -10.59 -4.17
C LEU A 226 24.81 -10.53 -5.65
N GLN A 227 23.56 -10.77 -6.01
CA GLN A 227 23.10 -10.74 -7.39
C GLN A 227 22.73 -9.33 -7.81
N PHE A 228 22.11 -8.56 -6.90
CA PHE A 228 21.93 -7.13 -7.08
C PHE A 228 21.76 -6.42 -5.74
N ILE A 229 22.02 -5.12 -5.75
CA ILE A 229 21.67 -4.18 -4.70
C ILE A 229 20.89 -3.03 -5.33
N LYS A 230 19.76 -2.67 -4.75
CA LYS A 230 18.94 -1.53 -5.15
C LYS A 230 18.59 -0.68 -3.93
N LEU A 231 18.93 0.60 -3.95
CA LEU A 231 18.52 1.60 -2.98
C LEU A 231 17.57 2.58 -3.64
N GLU A 232 16.42 2.77 -3.02
CA GLU A 232 15.39 3.71 -3.42
C GLU A 232 15.14 4.70 -2.29
N THR A 233 14.59 5.87 -2.60
CA THR A 233 13.91 6.69 -1.58
C THR A 233 12.74 5.90 -0.99
N ALA A 234 12.37 6.19 0.25
CA ALA A 234 11.04 5.84 0.70
C ALA A 234 10.01 6.71 -0.06
N TYR A 235 8.79 6.22 -0.16
CA TYR A 235 7.73 6.95 -0.87
C TYR A 235 7.49 8.31 -0.22
N ALA A 236 7.44 9.34 -1.04
CA ALA A 236 6.95 10.64 -0.62
C ALA A 236 5.43 10.58 -0.42
N GLN A 237 4.93 11.45 0.46
CA GLN A 237 3.53 11.43 0.83
C GLN A 237 2.66 11.79 -0.37
N GLY A 238 1.77 10.87 -0.77
CA GLY A 238 0.94 11.05 -1.97
C GLY A 238 1.37 10.25 -3.20
N GLU A 239 2.62 9.79 -3.28
CA GLU A 239 3.11 9.04 -4.44
C GLU A 239 2.32 7.74 -4.69
N ARG A 240 1.90 7.07 -3.61
CA ARG A 240 1.10 5.84 -3.70
C ARG A 240 -0.25 6.06 -4.41
N ALA A 241 -0.78 7.27 -4.34
CA ALA A 241 -2.05 7.63 -4.96
C ALA A 241 -1.91 8.08 -6.42
N ALA A 242 -0.69 8.16 -6.98
CA ALA A 242 -0.48 8.60 -8.37
C ALA A 242 -1.28 7.76 -9.37
N SER A 243 -1.35 6.44 -9.19
CA SER A 243 -2.12 5.51 -10.02
C SER A 243 -3.65 5.59 -9.83
N SER A 244 -4.11 6.41 -8.88
CA SER A 244 -5.53 6.66 -8.61
C SER A 244 -6.00 8.01 -9.17
N ARG A 245 -5.11 8.82 -9.74
CA ARG A 245 -5.49 10.10 -10.35
C ARG A 245 -6.45 9.87 -11.53
N GLY A 246 -7.50 10.67 -11.59
CA GLY A 246 -8.51 10.58 -12.65
C GLY A 246 -9.46 9.39 -12.51
N THR A 247 -9.54 8.77 -11.33
CA THR A 247 -10.40 7.60 -11.12
C THR A 247 -11.69 7.94 -10.41
N TRP A 248 -12.67 7.05 -10.52
CA TRP A 248 -13.85 7.10 -9.66
C TRP A 248 -14.20 5.74 -9.04
N SER A 249 -14.86 5.83 -7.89
CA SER A 249 -15.35 4.69 -7.13
C SER A 249 -16.84 4.86 -6.86
N GLY A 250 -17.59 3.76 -6.89
CA GLY A 250 -18.97 3.79 -6.45
C GLY A 250 -19.70 2.48 -6.60
N GLY A 251 -21.00 2.54 -6.31
CA GLY A 251 -21.90 1.40 -6.41
C GLY A 251 -21.83 0.44 -5.22
N MET A 252 -22.76 -0.53 -5.22
CA MET A 252 -22.84 -1.62 -4.25
C MET A 252 -23.45 -2.84 -4.94
N GLY A 253 -23.00 -4.04 -4.56
CA GLY A 253 -23.43 -5.28 -5.21
C GLY A 253 -22.71 -5.44 -6.54
N LEU A 254 -21.64 -6.25 -6.55
CA LEU A 254 -20.77 -6.42 -7.72
C LEU A 254 -21.56 -6.86 -8.96
N ASP A 255 -22.54 -7.75 -8.78
CA ASP A 255 -23.43 -8.27 -9.83
C ASP A 255 -24.30 -7.19 -10.51
N LYS A 256 -24.41 -6.00 -9.91
CA LYS A 256 -25.22 -4.88 -10.44
C LYS A 256 -24.40 -3.79 -11.12
N ILE A 257 -23.08 -3.82 -10.98
CA ILE A 257 -22.19 -2.75 -11.48
C ILE A 257 -21.08 -3.29 -12.37
N GLN A 258 -21.06 -4.61 -12.60
CA GLN A 258 -20.12 -5.33 -13.45
C GLN A 258 -20.25 -5.02 -14.94
N ASP A 259 -21.17 -4.16 -15.34
CA ASP A 259 -21.34 -3.66 -16.71
C ASP A 259 -20.81 -2.23 -16.87
N LEU A 260 -20.54 -1.52 -15.76
CA LEU A 260 -19.89 -0.21 -15.80
C LEU A 260 -18.44 -0.39 -16.24
N LYS A 261 -18.05 0.28 -17.32
CA LYS A 261 -16.77 0.14 -18.00
C LYS A 261 -15.76 1.21 -17.60
N THR A 262 -16.17 2.39 -17.15
CA THR A 262 -15.25 3.43 -16.66
C THR A 262 -15.06 3.41 -15.14
N LEU A 263 -15.84 2.59 -14.41
CA LEU A 263 -15.69 2.45 -12.96
C LEU A 263 -14.39 1.72 -12.61
N ASP A 264 -13.51 2.36 -11.83
CA ASP A 264 -12.21 1.79 -11.47
C ASP A 264 -12.25 0.90 -10.24
N THR A 265 -12.95 1.36 -9.20
CA THR A 265 -12.74 0.87 -7.84
C THR A 265 -14.05 0.54 -7.14
N VAL A 266 -14.11 -0.63 -6.51
CA VAL A 266 -15.23 -1.08 -5.70
C VAL A 266 -14.82 -1.13 -4.23
N GLN A 267 -15.67 -0.56 -3.36
CA GLN A 267 -15.39 -0.52 -1.93
C GLN A 267 -15.84 -1.81 -1.22
N VAL A 268 -14.97 -2.32 -0.36
CA VAL A 268 -15.26 -3.33 0.65
C VAL A 268 -15.19 -2.71 2.04
N ARG A 269 -15.95 -3.23 2.99
CA ARG A 269 -15.95 -2.76 4.37
C ARG A 269 -15.36 -3.84 5.23
N LEU A 270 -14.39 -3.48 6.06
CA LEU A 270 -13.84 -4.36 7.08
C LEU A 270 -14.50 -4.11 8.42
N THR A 271 -14.88 -2.85 8.69
CA THR A 271 -15.72 -2.48 9.84
C THR A 271 -16.95 -1.70 9.39
N ASP A 272 -17.96 -1.62 10.25
CA ASP A 272 -19.00 -0.60 10.13
C ASP A 272 -18.52 0.76 10.65
N GLY A 273 -19.34 1.80 10.45
CA GLY A 273 -19.03 3.18 10.86
C GLY A 273 -19.86 3.61 12.08
N ALA A 274 -19.44 4.72 12.70
CA ALA A 274 -20.08 5.31 13.88
C ALA A 274 -20.23 4.28 15.02
N VAL A 275 -21.39 4.28 15.70
CA VAL A 275 -21.69 3.43 16.87
C VAL A 275 -21.67 1.91 16.60
N LEU A 276 -21.45 1.49 15.35
CA LEU A 276 -21.32 0.09 14.94
C LEU A 276 -19.86 -0.30 14.62
N SER A 277 -18.89 0.58 14.90
CA SER A 277 -17.48 0.41 14.50
C SER A 277 -16.79 -0.84 15.07
N ALA A 278 -17.27 -1.39 16.19
CA ALA A 278 -16.82 -2.68 16.71
C ALA A 278 -17.22 -3.89 15.83
N SER A 279 -18.23 -3.76 14.98
CA SER A 279 -18.67 -4.82 14.05
C SER A 279 -17.74 -4.92 12.85
N HIS A 280 -17.22 -6.12 12.61
CA HIS A 280 -16.35 -6.45 11.50
C HIS A 280 -17.02 -7.39 10.49
N TRP A 281 -16.51 -7.33 9.27
CA TRP A 281 -16.96 -8.12 8.13
C TRP A 281 -15.96 -9.21 7.71
N ALA A 282 -14.79 -9.24 8.34
CA ALA A 282 -13.73 -10.20 8.15
C ALA A 282 -13.56 -11.06 9.41
N PRO A 283 -13.31 -12.38 9.30
CA PRO A 283 -13.05 -13.23 10.46
C PRO A 283 -11.73 -12.88 11.12
N HIS A 284 -11.71 -12.87 12.46
CA HIS A 284 -10.50 -12.61 13.25
C HIS A 284 -10.46 -13.49 14.50
N ARG A 285 -9.40 -14.29 14.62
CA ARG A 285 -9.29 -15.35 15.63
C ARG A 285 -9.43 -14.85 17.06
N ILE A 286 -8.75 -13.75 17.40
CA ILE A 286 -8.82 -13.18 18.75
C ILE A 286 -10.19 -12.58 19.04
N LEU A 287 -10.83 -11.95 18.05
CA LEU A 287 -12.12 -11.30 18.28
C LEU A 287 -13.24 -12.34 18.46
N GLU A 288 -13.18 -13.46 17.73
CA GLU A 288 -14.07 -14.60 17.98
C GLU A 288 -13.76 -15.28 19.33
N TYR A 289 -12.48 -15.39 19.71
CA TYR A 289 -12.14 -15.89 21.05
C TYR A 289 -12.80 -15.03 22.16
N LEU A 290 -12.80 -13.70 21.99
CA LEU A 290 -13.42 -12.77 22.94
C LEU A 290 -14.97 -12.83 22.93
N TRP A 291 -15.60 -13.38 21.90
CA TRP A 291 -17.06 -13.61 21.90
C TRP A 291 -17.46 -14.60 23.01
N GLY A 292 -16.64 -15.61 23.29
CA GLY A 292 -16.89 -16.56 24.40
C GLY A 292 -18.13 -17.45 24.22
N GLY A 293 -18.77 -17.45 23.06
CA GLY A 293 -19.94 -18.29 22.75
C GLY A 293 -21.27 -17.78 23.30
N ASP A 294 -21.37 -16.49 23.64
CA ASP A 294 -22.60 -15.92 24.21
C ASP A 294 -23.80 -16.03 23.24
N LEU A 295 -24.93 -16.51 23.76
CA LEU A 295 -26.20 -16.64 23.03
C LEU A 295 -27.33 -15.87 23.75
N ASP A 296 -28.30 -15.35 23.00
CA ASP A 296 -29.56 -14.88 23.55
C ASP A 296 -30.49 -16.04 23.96
N GLU A 297 -31.65 -15.70 24.52
CA GLU A 297 -32.67 -16.68 24.93
C GLU A 297 -33.20 -17.57 23.79
N LYS A 298 -32.95 -17.20 22.53
CA LYS A 298 -33.36 -17.95 21.33
C LYS A 298 -32.20 -18.75 20.73
N GLY A 299 -31.04 -18.78 21.39
CA GLY A 299 -29.84 -19.46 20.89
C GLY A 299 -29.14 -18.71 19.76
N LYS A 300 -29.46 -17.42 19.54
CA LYS A 300 -28.77 -16.60 18.54
C LYS A 300 -27.51 -15.98 19.15
N PRO A 301 -26.38 -15.96 18.43
CA PRO A 301 -25.18 -15.27 18.90
C PRO A 301 -25.44 -13.79 19.25
N ILE A 302 -24.96 -13.39 20.43
CA ILE A 302 -24.84 -11.99 20.88
C ILE A 302 -23.36 -11.70 21.16
N ASN A 303 -22.93 -10.44 21.13
CA ASN A 303 -21.53 -10.03 21.30
C ASN A 303 -20.53 -10.59 20.26
N LEU A 304 -20.96 -11.43 19.31
CA LEU A 304 -20.15 -11.88 18.18
C LEU A 304 -20.03 -10.74 17.15
N CYS A 305 -18.91 -10.03 17.18
CA CYS A 305 -18.67 -8.88 16.31
C CYS A 305 -17.95 -9.22 14.99
N VAL A 306 -17.62 -10.48 14.73
CA VAL A 306 -16.90 -10.95 13.53
C VAL A 306 -17.62 -12.14 12.89
N PRO A 307 -17.46 -12.40 11.57
CA PRO A 307 -17.72 -13.71 11.00
C PRO A 307 -16.89 -14.78 11.72
N ARG A 308 -17.43 -15.99 11.84
CA ARG A 308 -16.72 -17.09 12.51
C ARG A 308 -15.52 -17.55 11.69
N TRP A 309 -14.37 -17.59 12.33
CA TRP A 309 -13.21 -18.40 12.00
C TRP A 309 -13.52 -19.89 12.00
N GLY A 310 -14.34 -20.36 12.94
CA GLY A 310 -14.63 -21.78 13.14
C GLY A 310 -13.61 -22.41 14.10
N ASP A 311 -12.79 -23.34 13.61
CA ASP A 311 -11.74 -23.96 14.41
C ASP A 311 -10.57 -23.00 14.66
N LEU A 312 -10.53 -22.40 15.85
CA LEU A 312 -9.49 -21.45 16.28
C LEU A 312 -8.07 -22.08 16.36
N THR A 313 -7.92 -23.38 16.16
CA THR A 313 -6.58 -24.02 16.06
C THR A 313 -5.99 -23.95 14.66
N LYS A 314 -6.81 -23.67 13.64
CA LYS A 314 -6.36 -23.56 12.25
C LYS A 314 -5.69 -22.19 11.99
N PRO A 315 -4.68 -22.16 11.10
CA PRO A 315 -3.99 -20.92 10.72
C PRO A 315 -4.85 -19.98 9.87
N GLU A 316 -5.90 -20.51 9.22
CA GLU A 316 -6.83 -19.78 8.36
C GLU A 316 -8.28 -20.03 8.77
N PRO A 317 -9.20 -19.08 8.54
CA PRO A 317 -10.63 -19.24 8.82
C PRO A 317 -11.26 -20.29 7.89
N GLU A 318 -12.27 -21.02 8.38
CA GLU A 318 -13.02 -21.99 7.57
C GLU A 318 -13.92 -21.33 6.52
N ASN A 319 -14.29 -20.07 6.74
CA ASN A 319 -15.05 -19.26 5.80
C ASN A 319 -14.60 -17.79 5.90
N ASP A 320 -14.25 -17.21 4.76
CA ASP A 320 -13.81 -15.82 4.66
C ASP A 320 -14.61 -15.06 3.58
N PRO A 321 -15.81 -14.56 3.92
CA PRO A 321 -16.68 -13.91 2.95
C PRO A 321 -16.10 -12.62 2.37
N ILE A 322 -15.21 -11.94 3.11
CA ILE A 322 -14.63 -10.69 2.60
C ILE A 322 -13.56 -10.99 1.57
N ARG A 323 -12.74 -12.02 1.80
CA ARG A 323 -11.73 -12.46 0.84
C ARG A 323 -12.36 -12.93 -0.46
N GLU A 324 -13.40 -13.76 -0.38
CA GLU A 324 -14.17 -14.20 -1.55
C GLU A 324 -14.73 -13.01 -2.35
N LYS A 325 -15.25 -12.00 -1.65
CA LYS A 325 -15.75 -10.79 -2.28
C LYS A 325 -14.64 -9.98 -2.96
N MET A 326 -13.47 -9.82 -2.32
CA MET A 326 -12.33 -9.10 -2.90
C MET A 326 -11.81 -9.82 -4.14
N LEU A 327 -11.69 -11.15 -4.10
CA LEU A 327 -11.31 -11.98 -5.25
C LEU A 327 -12.30 -11.81 -6.41
N ALA A 328 -13.61 -11.81 -6.13
CA ALA A 328 -14.62 -11.57 -7.16
C ALA A 328 -14.52 -10.16 -7.78
N ILE A 329 -14.20 -9.14 -6.98
CA ILE A 329 -13.99 -7.77 -7.46
C ILE A 329 -12.76 -7.72 -8.37
N LYS A 330 -11.62 -8.30 -7.94
CA LYS A 330 -10.39 -8.37 -8.74
C LYS A 330 -10.62 -9.13 -10.05
N ALA A 331 -11.29 -10.29 -10.01
CA ALA A 331 -11.62 -11.08 -11.20
C ALA A 331 -12.54 -10.34 -12.19
N ALA A 332 -13.33 -9.38 -11.70
CA ALA A 332 -14.14 -8.51 -12.53
C ALA A 332 -13.38 -7.27 -13.07
N GLY A 333 -12.06 -7.16 -12.85
CA GLY A 333 -11.22 -6.10 -13.41
C GLY A 333 -11.21 -4.79 -12.63
N PHE A 334 -11.75 -4.77 -11.40
CA PHE A 334 -11.77 -3.59 -10.55
C PHE A 334 -10.62 -3.57 -9.53
N LYS A 335 -10.25 -2.37 -9.08
CA LYS A 335 -9.51 -2.15 -7.83
C LYS A 335 -10.42 -2.35 -6.62
N VAL A 336 -9.83 -2.70 -5.49
CA VAL A 336 -10.50 -2.84 -4.19
C VAL A 336 -10.09 -1.70 -3.28
N LYS A 337 -11.08 -0.96 -2.75
CA LYS A 337 -10.87 0.04 -1.68
C LYS A 337 -11.43 -0.47 -0.36
N ALA A 338 -10.60 -0.60 0.66
CA ALA A 338 -11.03 -1.02 1.98
C ALA A 338 -11.47 0.17 2.83
N TYR A 339 -12.63 0.06 3.47
CA TYR A 339 -13.11 0.98 4.49
C TYR A 339 -12.96 0.35 5.88
N ALA A 340 -12.36 1.11 6.79
CA ALA A 340 -12.36 0.84 8.23
C ALA A 340 -12.64 2.12 9.01
N ASN A 341 -13.16 1.99 10.23
CA ASN A 341 -13.46 3.12 11.10
C ASN A 341 -12.49 3.13 12.30
N CYS A 342 -11.88 4.28 12.57
CA CYS A 342 -10.89 4.46 13.62
C CYS A 342 -11.47 4.35 15.03
N GLU A 343 -12.79 4.50 15.22
CA GLU A 343 -13.43 4.33 16.53
C GLU A 343 -13.30 2.90 17.05
N ASN A 344 -13.42 1.89 16.18
CA ASN A 344 -13.34 0.46 16.51
C ASN A 344 -14.02 0.08 17.86
N PHE A 345 -13.26 -0.40 18.83
CA PHE A 345 -13.74 -0.73 20.18
C PHE A 345 -13.60 0.46 21.16
N ASN A 346 -13.01 1.56 20.73
CA ASN A 346 -12.73 2.75 21.54
C ASN A 346 -13.81 3.83 21.50
N GLY A 347 -14.59 3.90 20.43
CA GLY A 347 -15.66 4.89 20.26
C GLY A 347 -16.92 4.60 21.07
N SER A 348 -17.94 5.41 20.83
CA SER A 348 -19.26 5.28 21.45
C SER A 348 -20.04 4.13 20.82
N ASN A 349 -19.67 2.90 21.17
CA ASN A 349 -20.29 1.69 20.66
C ASN A 349 -21.74 1.54 21.12
N SER A 350 -22.61 1.09 20.22
CA SER A 350 -24.01 0.79 20.56
C SER A 350 -24.12 -0.35 21.57
N LYS A 351 -25.26 -0.43 22.26
CA LYS A 351 -25.49 -1.40 23.36
C LYS A 351 -25.16 -2.85 23.01
N GLU A 352 -25.38 -3.26 21.77
CA GLU A 352 -25.06 -4.62 21.30
C GLU A 352 -23.56 -4.93 21.25
N TRP A 353 -22.70 -3.90 21.25
CA TRP A 353 -21.25 -4.03 21.18
C TRP A 353 -20.51 -3.58 22.45
N GLU A 354 -21.21 -3.08 23.47
CA GLU A 354 -20.59 -2.63 24.73
C GLU A 354 -19.79 -3.74 25.42
N VAL A 355 -20.35 -4.96 25.49
CA VAL A 355 -19.71 -6.10 26.16
C VAL A 355 -18.43 -6.52 25.44
N ILE A 356 -18.47 -6.64 24.11
CA ILE A 356 -17.29 -7.04 23.34
C ILE A 356 -16.21 -5.94 23.33
N ALA A 357 -16.61 -4.67 23.29
CA ALA A 357 -15.68 -3.54 23.43
C ALA A 357 -14.99 -3.54 24.79
N GLN A 358 -15.70 -3.88 25.88
CA GLN A 358 -15.08 -4.02 27.19
C GLN A 358 -14.13 -5.21 27.25
N ARG A 359 -14.53 -6.38 26.74
CA ARG A 359 -13.66 -7.57 26.68
C ARG A 359 -12.38 -7.32 25.87
N TRP A 360 -12.45 -6.51 24.82
CA TRP A 360 -11.29 -6.05 24.09
C TRP A 360 -10.32 -5.24 24.97
N LYS A 361 -10.84 -4.26 25.72
CA LYS A 361 -10.02 -3.45 26.64
C LYS A 361 -9.41 -4.32 27.75
N ASP A 362 -10.21 -5.21 28.34
CA ASP A 362 -9.74 -6.16 29.35
C ASP A 362 -8.64 -7.07 28.80
N PHE A 363 -8.77 -7.56 27.57
CA PHE A 363 -7.74 -8.34 26.89
C PHE A 363 -6.45 -7.56 26.71
N CYS A 364 -6.54 -6.29 26.30
CA CYS A 364 -5.37 -5.42 26.16
C CYS A 364 -4.67 -5.17 27.50
N ASP A 365 -5.44 -5.07 28.59
CA ASP A 365 -4.93 -4.77 29.93
C ASP A 365 -4.36 -5.99 30.66
N THR A 366 -4.76 -7.20 30.27
CA THR A 366 -4.45 -8.43 31.01
C THR A 366 -3.62 -9.44 30.24
N ASN A 367 -3.59 -9.41 28.91
CA ASN A 367 -2.77 -10.33 28.13
C ASN A 367 -1.28 -9.95 28.24
N PRO A 368 -0.39 -10.82 28.74
CA PRO A 368 1.01 -10.46 28.99
C PRO A 368 1.76 -9.99 27.73
N LYS A 369 1.46 -10.55 26.55
CA LYS A 369 2.10 -10.14 25.30
C LYS A 369 1.62 -8.76 24.84
N VAL A 370 0.34 -8.47 25.03
CA VAL A 370 -0.23 -7.16 24.66
C VAL A 370 0.24 -6.08 25.63
N VAL A 371 0.30 -6.37 26.93
CA VAL A 371 0.88 -5.46 27.92
C VAL A 371 2.35 -5.16 27.62
N ALA A 372 3.14 -6.18 27.23
CA ALA A 372 4.52 -5.99 26.81
C ALA A 372 4.62 -5.07 25.56
N PHE A 373 3.74 -5.24 24.58
CA PHE A 373 3.64 -4.34 23.43
C PHE A 373 3.26 -2.91 23.83
N VAL A 374 2.24 -2.72 24.69
CA VAL A 374 1.87 -1.37 25.17
C VAL A 374 3.05 -0.69 25.86
N ASN A 375 3.85 -1.43 26.62
CA ASN A 375 5.01 -0.90 27.33
C ASN A 375 6.28 -0.76 26.46
N SER A 376 6.28 -1.26 25.22
CA SER A 376 7.49 -1.27 24.39
C SER A 376 7.84 0.11 23.82
N GLN A 377 6.89 1.03 23.78
CA GLN A 377 7.07 2.36 23.21
C GLN A 377 6.43 3.44 24.07
N PRO A 378 7.13 4.56 24.35
CA PRO A 378 6.62 5.60 25.24
C PRO A 378 5.40 6.34 24.67
N PHE A 379 5.22 6.34 23.35
CA PHE A 379 4.10 6.99 22.68
C PHE A 379 2.80 6.16 22.68
N HIS A 380 2.81 4.91 23.14
CA HIS A 380 1.59 4.10 23.28
C HIS A 380 0.66 4.65 24.37
N THR A 381 1.21 5.30 25.40
CA THR A 381 0.47 5.96 26.48
C THR A 381 0.77 7.46 26.57
N GLY A 382 1.91 7.90 26.07
CA GLY A 382 2.33 9.30 26.08
C GLY A 382 1.99 10.09 24.83
N VAL A 383 2.06 11.42 24.95
CA VAL A 383 1.99 12.39 23.84
C VAL A 383 3.26 13.23 23.79
N TRP A 384 3.58 13.77 22.62
CA TRP A 384 4.79 14.57 22.42
C TRP A 384 4.72 15.93 23.14
N ASP A 385 5.74 16.23 23.95
CA ASP A 385 5.95 17.56 24.53
C ASP A 385 7.00 18.31 23.70
N ARG A 386 6.54 19.23 22.84
CA ARG A 386 7.43 20.04 21.97
C ARG A 386 8.50 20.81 22.73
N LYS A 387 8.27 21.21 23.99
CA LYS A 387 9.25 21.99 24.76
C LYS A 387 10.36 21.09 25.30
N LYS A 388 10.00 19.88 25.70
CA LYS A 388 10.95 18.90 26.25
C LYS A 388 11.56 17.99 25.20
N GLN A 389 11.00 17.96 23.99
CA GLN A 389 11.42 17.06 22.90
C GLN A 389 11.41 15.59 23.36
N GLN A 390 10.35 15.20 24.08
CA GLN A 390 10.16 13.83 24.56
C GLN A 390 8.66 13.53 24.71
N TYR A 391 8.32 12.25 24.78
CA TYR A 391 6.97 11.81 25.16
C TYR A 391 6.77 11.95 26.66
N VAL A 392 5.59 12.45 27.04
CA VAL A 392 5.14 12.53 28.43
C VAL A 392 3.90 11.67 28.60
N ASP A 393 3.81 10.91 29.68
CA ASP A 393 2.64 10.07 29.97
C ASP A 393 1.35 10.92 29.92
N ALA A 394 0.37 10.40 29.20
CA ALA A 394 -0.92 11.05 29.00
C ALA A 394 -2.07 10.10 29.31
N SER A 395 -1.81 9.00 30.03
CA SER A 395 -2.80 7.97 30.36
C SER A 395 -4.05 8.51 31.05
N GLU A 396 -3.92 9.54 31.90
CA GLU A 396 -5.09 10.16 32.55
C GLU A 396 -5.94 10.99 31.57
N LYS A 397 -5.30 11.66 30.61
CA LYS A 397 -5.97 12.56 29.66
C LYS A 397 -6.53 11.79 28.45
N PHE A 398 -5.81 10.77 28.00
CA PHE A 398 -6.12 9.96 26.83
C PHE A 398 -6.09 8.46 27.19
N PRO A 399 -6.97 7.99 28.10
CA PRO A 399 -6.92 6.63 28.64
C PRO A 399 -7.13 5.54 27.58
N ASN A 400 -7.79 5.86 26.47
CA ASN A 400 -8.04 4.91 25.39
C ASN A 400 -6.93 4.87 24.33
N ARG A 401 -5.87 5.69 24.43
CA ARG A 401 -4.79 5.77 23.44
C ARG A 401 -4.14 4.41 23.17
N LYS A 402 -3.76 3.69 24.23
CA LYS A 402 -3.12 2.36 24.13
C LYS A 402 -3.97 1.34 23.37
N TYR A 403 -5.29 1.42 23.46
CA TYR A 403 -6.19 0.46 22.80
C TYR A 403 -6.27 0.69 21.29
N MET A 404 -6.00 1.92 20.80
CA MET A 404 -5.86 2.16 19.36
C MET A 404 -4.60 1.49 18.82
N PHE A 405 -3.47 1.59 19.52
CA PHE A 405 -2.24 0.86 19.16
C PHE A 405 -2.41 -0.67 19.23
N CYS A 406 -3.13 -1.17 20.24
CA CYS A 406 -3.45 -2.59 20.32
C CYS A 406 -4.29 -3.02 19.10
N TYR A 407 -5.25 -2.20 18.67
CA TYR A 407 -6.09 -2.52 17.51
C TYR A 407 -5.27 -2.54 16.23
N THR A 408 -4.37 -1.58 16.03
CA THR A 408 -3.52 -1.53 14.84
C THR A 408 -2.60 -2.75 14.74
N GLU A 409 -1.94 -3.12 15.84
CA GLU A 409 -0.96 -4.22 15.83
C GLU A 409 -1.62 -5.60 15.77
N ILE A 410 -2.77 -5.78 16.44
CA ILE A 410 -3.36 -7.11 16.62
C ILE A 410 -4.42 -7.40 15.56
N VAL A 411 -5.25 -6.42 15.20
CA VAL A 411 -6.43 -6.63 14.35
C VAL A 411 -6.20 -6.10 12.94
N LEU A 412 -5.83 -4.82 12.81
CA LEU A 412 -5.67 -4.19 11.50
C LEU A 412 -4.52 -4.84 10.70
N LYS A 413 -3.38 -5.08 11.35
CA LYS A 413 -2.21 -5.72 10.74
C LYS A 413 -2.49 -7.17 10.32
N ASP A 414 -3.29 -7.93 11.09
CA ASP A 414 -3.71 -9.28 10.68
C ASP A 414 -4.55 -9.25 9.40
N TYR A 415 -5.53 -8.34 9.30
CA TYR A 415 -6.28 -8.16 8.05
C TYR A 415 -5.41 -7.70 6.89
N ALA A 416 -4.49 -6.77 7.14
CA ALA A 416 -3.58 -6.29 6.11
C ALA A 416 -2.67 -7.41 5.58
N LEU A 417 -2.08 -8.23 6.47
CA LEU A 417 -1.26 -9.36 6.07
C LEU A 417 -2.05 -10.43 5.28
N ARG A 418 -3.33 -10.63 5.59
CA ARG A 418 -4.17 -11.61 4.87
C ARG A 418 -4.69 -11.13 3.51
N TYR A 419 -4.92 -9.82 3.35
CA TYR A 419 -5.62 -9.27 2.18
C TYR A 419 -4.83 -8.19 1.42
N GLY A 420 -3.61 -7.86 1.82
CA GLY A 420 -2.87 -6.70 1.31
C GLY A 420 -2.63 -6.73 -0.20
N ASP A 421 -2.40 -7.90 -0.78
CA ASP A 421 -2.27 -8.14 -2.22
C ASP A 421 -3.59 -7.93 -3.00
N LEU A 422 -4.72 -8.04 -2.32
CA LEU A 422 -6.05 -7.85 -2.89
C LEU A 422 -6.56 -6.41 -2.78
N ILE A 423 -5.95 -5.56 -1.95
CA ILE A 423 -6.43 -4.20 -1.67
C ILE A 423 -5.52 -3.17 -2.33
N ASP A 424 -6.11 -2.18 -3.01
CA ASP A 424 -5.38 -1.13 -3.73
C ASP A 424 -5.37 0.21 -2.99
N ALA A 425 -6.36 0.45 -2.11
CA ALA A 425 -6.43 1.65 -1.29
C ALA A 425 -7.18 1.39 0.03
N TRP A 426 -6.84 2.15 1.07
CA TRP A 426 -7.56 2.16 2.34
C TRP A 426 -8.08 3.54 2.70
N ILE A 427 -9.30 3.59 3.23
CA ILE A 427 -9.87 4.79 3.82
C ILE A 427 -10.27 4.51 5.28
N PHE A 428 -9.85 5.43 6.15
CA PHE A 428 -10.06 5.39 7.58
C PHE A 428 -11.03 6.48 8.01
N ASP A 429 -12.26 6.08 8.30
CA ASP A 429 -13.31 7.00 8.75
C ASP A 429 -13.21 7.29 10.25
N SER A 430 -13.82 8.37 10.71
CA SER A 430 -13.72 8.85 12.11
C SER A 430 -12.28 9.03 12.61
N ALA A 431 -11.32 9.43 11.77
CA ALA A 431 -9.96 9.73 12.23
C ALA A 431 -9.91 10.95 13.18
N THR A 432 -11.00 11.71 13.27
CA THR A 432 -11.24 12.65 14.38
C THR A 432 -11.07 12.02 15.77
N ASP A 433 -11.31 10.72 15.92
CA ASP A 433 -11.15 10.00 17.18
C ASP A 433 -9.69 9.69 17.49
N ILE A 434 -8.83 9.60 16.46
CA ILE A 434 -7.38 9.59 16.64
C ILE A 434 -6.91 10.91 17.28
N ASN A 435 -7.46 12.03 16.82
CA ASN A 435 -7.19 13.35 17.43
C ASN A 435 -7.67 13.40 18.89
N GLN A 436 -8.85 12.86 19.19
CA GLN A 436 -9.36 12.75 20.56
C GLN A 436 -8.51 11.83 21.45
N ALA A 437 -7.73 10.91 20.86
CA ALA A 437 -6.75 10.07 21.54
C ALA A 437 -5.35 10.71 21.68
N GLY A 438 -5.21 11.99 21.34
CA GLY A 438 -4.04 12.81 21.67
C GLY A 438 -3.09 13.12 20.51
N ASP A 439 -3.36 12.61 19.30
CA ASP A 439 -2.60 12.99 18.10
C ASP A 439 -3.12 14.30 17.49
N ASN A 440 -2.31 14.97 16.67
CA ASN A 440 -2.66 16.21 15.99
C ASN A 440 -2.46 16.08 14.46
N PRO A 441 -3.54 15.98 13.67
CA PRO A 441 -3.40 15.80 12.22
C PRO A 441 -2.80 17.02 11.51
N GLY A 442 -2.95 18.24 12.06
CA GLY A 442 -2.50 19.48 11.43
C GLY A 442 -1.14 19.99 11.91
N SER A 443 -0.39 19.19 12.67
CA SER A 443 0.84 19.63 13.33
C SER A 443 2.04 19.81 12.41
N GLY A 444 2.10 19.03 11.32
CA GLY A 444 3.29 18.83 10.50
C GLY A 444 4.43 18.08 11.22
N VAL A 445 4.20 17.52 12.42
CA VAL A 445 5.21 16.87 13.27
C VAL A 445 4.85 15.39 13.45
N VAL A 446 5.77 14.50 13.09
CA VAL A 446 5.56 13.04 13.10
C VAL A 446 5.31 12.50 14.50
N GLU A 447 6.00 13.04 15.51
CA GLU A 447 5.83 12.66 16.91
C GLU A 447 4.43 12.96 17.47
N GLU A 448 3.68 13.86 16.83
CA GLU A 448 2.29 14.17 17.16
C GLU A 448 1.29 13.33 16.35
N GLN A 449 1.74 12.36 15.55
CA GLN A 449 0.91 11.58 14.62
C GLN A 449 1.17 10.05 14.72
N ARG A 450 1.53 9.55 15.90
CA ARG A 450 1.94 8.14 16.10
C ARG A 450 0.82 7.12 15.96
N ILE A 451 -0.43 7.48 16.24
CA ILE A 451 -1.57 6.58 15.96
C ILE A 451 -1.83 6.56 14.46
N TYR A 452 -1.76 7.69 13.75
CA TYR A 452 -1.86 7.69 12.28
C TYR A 452 -0.76 6.81 11.65
N GLN A 453 0.48 6.92 12.15
CA GLN A 453 1.58 6.05 11.77
C GLN A 453 1.23 4.58 11.99
N ALA A 454 0.73 4.22 13.18
CA ALA A 454 0.39 2.84 13.50
C ALA A 454 -0.69 2.26 12.57
N PHE A 455 -1.71 3.05 12.22
CA PHE A 455 -2.73 2.65 11.25
C PHE A 455 -2.15 2.45 9.84
N ALA A 456 -1.35 3.41 9.37
CA ALA A 456 -0.76 3.34 8.04
C ALA A 456 0.22 2.16 7.91
N LYS A 457 1.10 2.00 8.91
CA LYS A 457 2.12 0.95 8.90
C LYS A 457 1.57 -0.45 9.14
N ALA A 458 0.45 -0.58 9.85
CA ALA A 458 -0.28 -1.85 9.91
C ALA A 458 -0.76 -2.29 8.52
N VAL A 459 -1.26 -1.35 7.70
CA VAL A 459 -1.69 -1.65 6.32
C VAL A 459 -0.49 -1.91 5.41
N HIS A 460 0.56 -1.08 5.50
CA HIS A 460 1.77 -1.25 4.68
C HIS A 460 2.54 -2.54 5.01
N ALA A 461 2.37 -3.11 6.21
CA ALA A 461 2.88 -4.45 6.52
C ALA A 461 2.34 -5.50 5.54
N GLY A 462 1.05 -5.43 5.19
CA GLY A 462 0.42 -6.32 4.22
C GLY A 462 0.82 -6.02 2.77
N ASN A 463 0.80 -4.74 2.40
CA ASN A 463 1.24 -4.32 1.07
C ASN A 463 1.78 -2.87 1.15
N PRO A 464 3.09 -2.68 0.92
CA PRO A 464 3.72 -1.37 1.07
C PRO A 464 3.23 -0.37 0.01
N GLU A 465 2.60 -0.81 -1.07
CA GLU A 465 2.20 0.03 -2.21
C GLU A 465 0.82 0.67 -2.05
N ILE A 466 0.09 0.36 -0.97
CA ILE A 466 -1.29 0.81 -0.76
C ILE A 466 -1.35 2.30 -0.44
N ALA A 467 -2.22 3.02 -1.16
CA ALA A 467 -2.59 4.40 -0.84
C ALA A 467 -3.58 4.49 0.33
N ILE A 468 -3.41 5.47 1.21
CA ILE A 468 -4.20 5.63 2.45
C ILE A 468 -4.83 7.03 2.54
N ALA A 469 -6.02 7.12 3.15
CA ALA A 469 -6.63 8.40 3.53
C ALA A 469 -7.36 8.34 4.88
N PHE A 470 -7.29 9.42 5.66
CA PHE A 470 -7.91 9.57 6.97
C PHE A 470 -9.00 10.65 6.97
N ASN A 471 -10.18 10.33 7.50
CA ASN A 471 -11.26 11.29 7.70
C ASN A 471 -11.00 12.16 8.94
N ASN A 472 -10.19 13.19 8.77
CA ASN A 472 -9.93 14.21 9.80
C ASN A 472 -11.07 15.24 9.93
N GLY A 473 -12.26 14.88 9.43
CA GLY A 473 -13.43 15.74 9.35
C GLY A 473 -13.42 16.60 8.09
N ARG A 474 -14.23 17.66 8.14
CA ARG A 474 -14.37 18.65 7.06
C ARG A 474 -13.51 19.85 7.36
N SER A 475 -12.94 20.44 6.31
CA SER A 475 -12.31 21.75 6.43
C SER A 475 -13.31 22.85 6.78
N THR A 476 -12.81 24.04 7.05
CA THR A 476 -13.64 25.23 7.22
C THR A 476 -13.30 26.26 6.16
N VAL A 477 -14.24 27.13 5.80
CA VAL A 477 -14.04 28.21 4.80
C VAL A 477 -12.92 29.20 5.17
N LYS A 478 -12.40 29.13 6.41
CA LYS A 478 -11.28 29.96 6.88
C LYS A 478 -9.93 29.24 6.76
N SER A 479 -9.93 27.94 6.45
CA SER A 479 -8.70 27.17 6.29
C SER A 479 -8.02 27.52 4.97
N LYS A 480 -6.69 27.58 4.98
CA LYS A 480 -5.87 27.70 3.76
C LYS A 480 -6.00 26.46 2.87
N SER A 481 -6.30 25.31 3.48
CA SER A 481 -6.52 24.03 2.82
C SER A 481 -7.96 23.84 2.33
N TYR A 482 -8.83 24.85 2.47
CA TYR A 482 -10.23 24.71 2.07
C TYR A 482 -10.34 24.27 0.59
N PRO A 483 -11.14 23.24 0.27
CA PRO A 483 -12.14 22.58 1.13
C PRO A 483 -11.69 21.32 1.86
N PHE A 484 -10.44 20.88 1.67
CA PHE A 484 -9.93 19.65 2.25
C PHE A 484 -9.45 19.86 3.70
N ALA A 485 -9.65 18.85 4.54
CA ALA A 485 -9.01 18.82 5.84
C ALA A 485 -7.49 18.73 5.66
N THR A 486 -6.73 19.33 6.57
CA THR A 486 -5.27 19.26 6.55
C THR A 486 -4.80 17.80 6.59
N PRO A 487 -3.84 17.42 5.74
CA PRO A 487 -3.36 16.05 5.66
C PRO A 487 -2.39 15.75 6.80
N THR A 488 -2.22 14.46 7.08
CA THR A 488 -1.18 13.92 7.96
C THR A 488 0.03 13.45 7.13
N HIS A 489 1.14 13.10 7.80
CA HIS A 489 2.29 12.42 7.21
C HIS A 489 1.99 10.99 6.72
N TYR A 490 0.71 10.62 6.61
CA TYR A 490 0.24 9.27 6.30
C TYR A 490 -1.00 9.26 5.39
N ASP A 491 -1.38 10.42 4.82
CA ASP A 491 -2.45 10.57 3.82
C ASP A 491 -1.87 10.61 2.41
N ASP A 492 -2.10 9.61 1.56
CA ASP A 492 -1.68 9.65 0.15
C ASP A 492 -2.70 10.40 -0.73
N PHE A 493 -3.94 10.41 -0.29
CA PHE A 493 -5.02 11.19 -0.88
C PHE A 493 -5.95 11.66 0.23
N THR A 494 -6.78 12.66 -0.06
CA THR A 494 -7.71 13.16 0.97
C THR A 494 -8.86 12.20 1.19
N PHE A 495 -9.39 12.09 2.42
CA PHE A 495 -10.65 11.35 2.58
C PHE A 495 -11.81 12.08 1.89
N GLY A 496 -11.81 13.41 1.89
CA GLY A 496 -12.71 14.18 1.04
C GLY A 496 -14.16 14.24 1.49
N HIS A 497 -14.44 14.11 2.79
CA HIS A 497 -15.81 13.98 3.27
C HIS A 497 -16.67 15.21 2.88
N GLY A 498 -17.73 14.99 2.09
CA GLY A 498 -18.63 16.06 1.66
C GLY A 498 -19.26 16.89 2.81
N PHE A 499 -19.46 18.19 2.56
CA PHE A 499 -20.23 19.08 3.42
C PHE A 499 -21.71 18.70 3.43
N GLY A 500 -22.34 18.84 4.60
CA GLY A 500 -23.75 18.49 4.83
C GLY A 500 -23.94 17.33 5.81
N GLY A 501 -22.97 16.43 5.97
CA GLY A 501 -23.08 15.29 6.89
C GLY A 501 -24.32 14.45 6.56
N ASN A 502 -25.27 14.33 7.48
CA ASN A 502 -26.53 13.61 7.23
C ASN A 502 -27.47 14.33 6.24
N ASN A 503 -27.25 15.61 5.93
CA ASN A 503 -28.06 16.37 4.98
C ASN A 503 -27.66 16.10 3.52
N SER A 504 -28.46 16.58 2.57
CA SER A 504 -28.18 16.39 1.14
C SER A 504 -26.91 17.14 0.73
N HIS A 505 -25.99 16.44 0.07
CA HIS A 505 -24.73 17.02 -0.42
C HIS A 505 -24.94 17.84 -1.71
N GLY A 506 -25.99 17.53 -2.49
CA GLY A 506 -26.39 18.25 -3.69
C GLY A 506 -27.38 19.41 -3.46
N ASP A 507 -27.65 19.79 -2.21
CA ASP A 507 -28.62 20.85 -1.91
C ASP A 507 -28.11 22.25 -2.32
N LYS A 508 -28.71 22.80 -3.38
CA LYS A 508 -28.46 24.16 -3.89
C LYS A 508 -28.99 25.25 -2.96
N LYS A 509 -30.10 25.01 -2.24
CA LYS A 509 -30.73 26.02 -1.38
C LYS A 509 -30.02 26.14 -0.04
N GLY A 510 -29.60 25.03 0.55
CA GLY A 510 -28.83 24.98 1.79
C GLY A 510 -27.34 25.31 1.64
N GLY A 511 -26.88 25.62 0.42
CA GLY A 511 -25.51 26.00 0.11
C GLY A 511 -24.49 24.86 0.14
N GLN A 512 -24.93 23.60 0.36
CA GLN A 512 -24.02 22.44 0.39
C GLN A 512 -23.47 22.15 -1.01
N PHE A 513 -24.28 22.31 -2.06
CA PHE A 513 -23.83 22.17 -3.44
C PHE A 513 -22.60 23.03 -3.72
N GLY A 514 -22.69 24.33 -3.45
CA GLY A 514 -21.58 25.27 -3.72
C GLY A 514 -20.33 24.98 -2.87
N ARG A 515 -20.50 24.50 -1.63
CA ARG A 515 -19.36 24.10 -0.78
C ARG A 515 -18.69 22.82 -1.27
N ASN A 516 -19.49 21.84 -1.70
CA ASN A 516 -18.98 20.60 -2.23
C ASN A 516 -18.29 20.80 -3.59
N TYR A 517 -18.83 21.64 -4.46
CA TYR A 517 -18.22 21.96 -5.75
C TYR A 517 -16.82 22.58 -5.61
N LYS A 518 -16.52 23.24 -4.49
CA LYS A 518 -15.16 23.75 -4.22
C LYS A 518 -14.11 22.65 -4.20
N HIS A 519 -14.47 21.39 -3.95
CA HIS A 519 -13.51 20.27 -4.03
C HIS A 519 -13.09 20.07 -5.47
N VAL A 520 -14.06 20.01 -6.39
CA VAL A 520 -13.84 19.90 -7.83
C VAL A 520 -12.99 21.08 -8.31
N GLN A 521 -13.37 22.30 -7.97
CA GLN A 521 -12.61 23.50 -8.37
C GLN A 521 -11.17 23.45 -7.88
N LYS A 522 -10.93 23.04 -6.63
CA LYS A 522 -9.58 22.94 -6.08
C LYS A 522 -8.76 21.85 -6.78
N MET A 523 -9.36 20.71 -7.13
CA MET A 523 -8.70 19.67 -7.94
C MET A 523 -8.33 20.23 -9.31
N THR A 524 -9.22 20.94 -10.00
CA THR A 524 -8.94 21.57 -11.30
C THR A 524 -7.84 22.63 -11.22
N GLU A 525 -7.85 23.48 -10.19
CA GLU A 525 -6.84 24.53 -9.96
C GLU A 525 -5.44 23.97 -9.70
N THR A 526 -5.34 22.74 -9.20
CA THR A 526 -4.08 22.13 -8.75
C THR A 526 -3.67 20.89 -9.53
N ASN A 527 -4.35 20.59 -10.64
CA ASN A 527 -4.15 19.35 -11.39
C ASN A 527 -4.22 18.10 -10.48
N GLY A 528 -5.17 18.12 -9.54
CA GLY A 528 -5.48 17.01 -8.64
C GLY A 528 -4.62 16.95 -7.38
N TYR A 529 -3.50 17.68 -7.31
CA TYR A 529 -2.60 17.70 -6.15
C TYR A 529 -2.96 18.85 -5.19
N VAL A 530 -3.93 18.60 -4.31
CA VAL A 530 -4.73 19.68 -3.69
C VAL A 530 -4.01 20.51 -2.63
N PHE A 531 -2.79 20.12 -2.24
CA PHE A 531 -1.93 20.88 -1.33
C PHE A 531 -0.68 21.46 -2.00
N ALA A 532 -0.46 21.19 -3.29
CA ALA A 532 0.71 21.66 -4.03
C ALA A 532 0.96 23.18 -3.86
N GLY A 533 2.19 23.54 -3.47
CA GLY A 533 2.58 24.93 -3.20
C GLY A 533 1.95 25.51 -1.92
N GLY A 534 1.58 24.62 -1.00
CA GLY A 534 0.85 24.92 0.22
C GLY A 534 1.73 25.34 1.39
N GLN A 535 1.36 24.88 2.58
CA GLN A 535 2.12 25.19 3.81
C GLN A 535 3.38 24.33 3.92
N TRP A 536 3.34 23.12 3.37
CA TRP A 536 4.42 22.15 3.44
C TRP A 536 4.76 21.69 2.02
N GLU A 537 6.00 21.25 1.83
CA GLU A 537 6.42 20.65 0.55
C GLU A 537 6.19 19.13 0.58
N TRP A 538 6.17 18.52 1.77
CA TRP A 538 5.99 17.08 1.90
C TRP A 538 4.58 16.61 1.53
N ASP A 539 3.57 17.48 1.51
CA ASP A 539 2.20 17.15 1.11
C ASP A 539 1.86 17.55 -0.34
N ASP A 540 2.83 18.00 -1.12
CA ASP A 540 2.61 18.51 -2.48
C ASP A 540 2.05 17.46 -3.44
N LEU A 541 2.26 16.16 -3.18
CA LEU A 541 1.79 15.06 -4.03
C LEU A 541 0.47 14.44 -3.56
N ILE A 542 -0.16 14.97 -2.52
CA ILE A 542 -1.43 14.41 -2.01
C ILE A 542 -2.56 14.68 -3.00
N VAL A 543 -3.18 13.59 -3.45
CA VAL A 543 -4.26 13.63 -4.43
C VAL A 543 -5.59 14.02 -3.78
N GLY A 544 -6.34 14.92 -4.41
CA GLY A 544 -7.67 15.30 -3.98
C GLY A 544 -8.70 14.23 -4.30
N ASN A 545 -9.45 13.77 -3.30
CA ASN A 545 -10.64 12.93 -3.45
C ASN A 545 -11.88 13.64 -2.87
N LEU A 546 -13.04 13.50 -3.51
CA LEU A 546 -14.32 13.89 -2.93
C LEU A 546 -15.14 12.63 -2.63
N HIS A 547 -15.36 12.36 -1.35
CA HIS A 547 -16.23 11.28 -0.89
C HIS A 547 -17.61 11.82 -0.51
N SER A 548 -18.58 11.48 -1.34
CA SER A 548 -19.95 11.96 -1.24
C SER A 548 -20.95 10.82 -1.39
N LYS A 549 -22.22 11.12 -1.11
CA LYS A 549 -23.34 10.17 -1.18
C LYS A 549 -24.27 10.54 -2.32
N LEU A 550 -24.87 9.54 -2.97
CA LEU A 550 -25.84 9.77 -4.04
C LEU A 550 -27.21 10.21 -3.49
N ALA A 551 -27.53 9.86 -2.24
CA ALA A 551 -28.83 10.11 -1.64
C ALA A 551 -28.87 11.36 -0.75
N THR A 552 -30.07 11.91 -0.54
CA THR A 552 -30.29 13.11 0.28
C THR A 552 -30.03 12.92 1.77
N THR A 553 -30.08 11.68 2.29
CA THR A 553 -30.05 11.42 3.74
C THR A 553 -28.92 10.49 4.17
N GLY A 554 -28.89 9.25 3.69
CA GLY A 554 -27.90 8.24 4.11
C GLY A 554 -26.89 7.91 3.02
N TRP A 555 -25.65 7.62 3.43
CA TRP A 555 -24.59 7.10 2.55
C TRP A 555 -25.00 5.77 1.92
N LYS A 556 -25.48 4.81 2.71
CA LYS A 556 -25.74 3.42 2.25
C LYS A 556 -27.17 3.16 1.74
N SER A 557 -28.17 3.89 2.22
CA SER A 557 -29.57 3.46 2.06
C SER A 557 -30.59 4.60 1.95
N GLY A 558 -30.16 5.79 1.53
CA GLY A 558 -31.06 6.94 1.43
C GLY A 558 -32.11 6.76 0.31
N GLY A 559 -33.37 7.06 0.59
CA GLY A 559 -34.48 6.75 -0.33
C GLY A 559 -34.62 7.66 -1.55
N LYS A 560 -33.96 8.82 -1.58
CA LYS A 560 -34.15 9.86 -2.60
C LYS A 560 -32.81 10.37 -3.14
N LEU A 561 -32.73 10.51 -4.46
CA LEU A 561 -31.61 11.10 -5.18
C LEU A 561 -31.34 12.54 -4.72
N ALA A 562 -30.07 12.88 -4.52
CA ALA A 562 -29.61 14.22 -4.12
C ALA A 562 -29.17 15.13 -5.27
N TRP A 563 -28.93 14.57 -6.46
CA TRP A 563 -28.21 15.22 -7.54
C TRP A 563 -29.10 15.40 -8.77
N GLU A 564 -28.99 16.55 -9.42
CA GLU A 564 -29.39 16.67 -10.82
C GLU A 564 -28.33 15.98 -11.68
N THR A 565 -28.76 15.22 -12.70
CA THR A 565 -27.85 14.40 -13.50
C THR A 565 -26.77 15.24 -14.18
N GLU A 566 -27.12 16.37 -14.79
CA GLU A 566 -26.15 17.23 -15.49
C GLU A 566 -25.02 17.73 -14.57
N ASP A 567 -25.36 18.19 -13.37
CA ASP A 567 -24.35 18.62 -12.38
C ASP A 567 -23.44 17.46 -11.96
N PHE A 568 -24.04 16.28 -11.77
CA PHE A 568 -23.30 15.07 -11.39
C PHE A 568 -22.29 14.67 -12.47
N LEU A 569 -22.71 14.65 -13.74
CA LEU A 569 -21.84 14.33 -14.88
C LEU A 569 -20.71 15.36 -15.01
N GLN A 570 -21.05 16.65 -14.93
CA GLN A 570 -20.08 17.74 -15.02
C GLN A 570 -19.00 17.65 -13.93
N TRP A 571 -19.40 17.49 -12.67
CA TRP A 571 -18.47 17.46 -11.54
C TRP A 571 -17.46 16.32 -11.65
N ASN A 572 -17.91 15.14 -12.08
CA ASN A 572 -17.02 14.00 -12.24
C ASN A 572 -16.04 14.22 -13.38
N LEU A 573 -16.50 14.69 -14.54
CA LEU A 573 -15.60 14.97 -15.67
C LEU A 573 -14.54 16.00 -15.32
N GLU A 574 -14.92 17.14 -14.72
CA GLU A 574 -13.99 18.21 -14.34
C GLU A 574 -12.94 17.73 -13.32
N ALA A 575 -13.37 16.93 -12.33
CA ALA A 575 -12.46 16.40 -11.32
C ALA A 575 -11.52 15.35 -11.91
N MET A 576 -12.05 14.40 -12.70
CA MET A 576 -11.27 13.29 -13.25
C MET A 576 -10.26 13.77 -14.30
N GLN A 577 -10.64 14.68 -15.21
CA GLN A 577 -9.70 15.28 -16.16
C GLN A 577 -8.63 16.14 -15.50
N ALA A 578 -8.88 16.62 -14.29
CA ALA A 578 -7.87 17.28 -13.47
C ALA A 578 -7.00 16.30 -12.68
N GLY A 579 -7.20 14.99 -12.77
CA GLY A 579 -6.46 14.00 -11.98
C GLY A 579 -6.95 13.84 -10.54
N GLY A 580 -8.12 14.38 -10.18
CA GLY A 580 -8.78 14.13 -8.91
C GLY A 580 -9.44 12.75 -8.83
N ILE A 581 -9.89 12.37 -7.63
CA ILE A 581 -10.60 11.12 -7.35
C ILE A 581 -12.04 11.44 -6.95
N MET A 582 -13.01 10.68 -7.46
CA MET A 582 -14.42 10.82 -7.11
C MET A 582 -14.95 9.56 -6.43
N THR A 583 -15.43 9.66 -5.19
CA THR A 583 -15.99 8.52 -4.45
C THR A 583 -17.47 8.73 -4.14
N TRP A 584 -18.30 7.81 -4.61
CA TRP A 584 -19.76 7.86 -4.46
C TRP A 584 -20.31 6.65 -3.71
N ASP A 585 -20.77 6.85 -2.48
CA ASP A 585 -21.56 5.81 -1.81
C ASP A 585 -22.91 5.62 -2.52
N GLY A 586 -23.12 4.41 -3.05
CA GLY A 586 -24.37 4.01 -3.67
C GLY A 586 -25.53 3.94 -2.66
N SER A 587 -26.77 3.84 -3.15
CA SER A 587 -27.94 3.68 -2.25
C SER A 587 -28.69 2.37 -2.47
N ALA A 588 -28.87 1.59 -1.40
CA ALA A 588 -29.58 0.30 -1.42
C ALA A 588 -31.01 0.37 -0.84
N ASN A 589 -31.82 -0.62 -1.23
CA ASN A 589 -33.21 -0.82 -0.78
C ASN A 589 -33.34 -1.32 0.67
N SER A 590 -32.26 -1.81 1.29
CA SER A 590 -32.26 -2.34 2.65
C SER A 590 -31.22 -1.66 3.53
N LYS A 591 -31.61 -1.38 4.77
CA LYS A 591 -30.74 -0.81 5.81
C LYS A 591 -30.25 -1.87 6.81
N TYR A 592 -30.87 -3.06 6.86
CA TYR A 592 -30.75 -3.98 8.01
C TYR A 592 -30.51 -5.45 7.69
N ASN A 593 -30.64 -5.90 6.43
CA ASN A 593 -30.21 -7.24 6.02
C ASN A 593 -28.88 -7.11 5.25
N ARG A 594 -27.99 -8.11 5.30
CA ARG A 594 -26.71 -8.07 4.54
C ARG A 594 -26.89 -8.27 3.02
N ASN A 595 -28.15 -8.38 2.55
CA ASN A 595 -28.51 -8.55 1.15
C ASN A 595 -28.94 -7.20 0.54
N TRP A 596 -27.95 -6.36 0.25
CA TRP A 596 -28.20 -5.02 -0.27
C TRP A 596 -28.41 -5.07 -1.79
N THR A 597 -29.60 -4.68 -2.23
CA THR A 597 -29.87 -4.44 -3.65
C THR A 597 -29.77 -2.94 -3.93
N LEU A 598 -28.91 -2.56 -4.87
CA LEU A 598 -28.79 -1.18 -5.36
C LEU A 598 -30.17 -0.68 -5.85
N ARG A 599 -30.51 0.56 -5.52
CA ARG A 599 -31.76 1.19 -6.01
C ARG A 599 -31.64 1.45 -7.51
N GLY A 600 -32.75 1.26 -8.24
CA GLY A 600 -32.78 1.51 -9.70
C GLY A 600 -32.24 2.89 -10.07
N TRP A 601 -32.80 3.96 -9.50
CA TRP A 601 -32.30 5.33 -9.75
C TRP A 601 -30.82 5.53 -9.40
N SER A 602 -30.29 4.77 -8.43
CA SER A 602 -28.88 4.85 -8.05
C SER A 602 -28.02 4.20 -9.12
N TYR A 603 -28.46 3.08 -9.70
CA TYR A 603 -27.80 2.47 -10.85
C TYR A 603 -27.93 3.38 -12.08
N ASP A 604 -29.11 3.90 -12.39
CA ASP A 604 -29.36 4.74 -13.57
C ASP A 604 -28.44 5.98 -13.59
N LEU A 605 -28.22 6.62 -12.44
CA LEU A 605 -27.31 7.76 -12.35
C LEU A 605 -25.84 7.35 -12.55
N LEU A 606 -25.42 6.21 -11.99
CA LEU A 606 -24.06 5.70 -12.18
C LEU A 606 -23.82 5.24 -13.63
N LYS A 607 -24.83 4.65 -14.27
CA LYS A 607 -24.79 4.26 -15.67
C LYS A 607 -24.72 5.48 -16.59
N ALA A 608 -25.49 6.53 -16.29
CA ALA A 608 -25.39 7.81 -17.00
C ALA A 608 -23.98 8.42 -16.89
N LEU A 609 -23.34 8.30 -15.72
CA LEU A 609 -21.95 8.71 -15.54
C LEU A 609 -20.99 7.86 -16.36
N ASP A 610 -21.12 6.54 -16.32
CA ASP A 610 -20.33 5.60 -17.09
C ASP A 610 -20.40 5.89 -18.61
N ASP A 611 -21.60 6.07 -19.16
CA ASP A 611 -21.80 6.40 -20.57
C ASP A 611 -21.21 7.76 -20.94
N TYR A 612 -21.33 8.75 -20.05
CA TYR A 612 -20.79 10.08 -20.28
C TYR A 612 -19.25 10.08 -20.28
N LEU A 613 -18.63 9.44 -19.28
CA LEU A 613 -17.17 9.34 -19.18
C LEU A 613 -16.58 8.51 -20.32
N ALA A 614 -17.27 7.47 -20.77
CA ALA A 614 -16.83 6.65 -21.90
C ALA A 614 -16.52 7.47 -23.16
N VAL A 615 -17.23 8.57 -23.38
CA VAL A 615 -17.07 9.46 -24.52
C VAL A 615 -16.14 10.63 -24.17
N HIS A 616 -16.23 11.17 -22.95
CA HIS A 616 -15.67 12.49 -22.65
C HIS A 616 -14.42 12.49 -21.78
N GLU A 617 -14.15 11.42 -21.02
CA GLU A 617 -13.03 11.38 -20.08
C GLU A 617 -11.69 11.51 -20.81
N SER A 618 -11.45 10.59 -21.75
CA SER A 618 -10.22 10.49 -22.54
C SER A 618 -10.57 10.27 -24.03
N PRO A 619 -10.90 11.32 -24.79
CA PRO A 619 -11.21 11.22 -26.22
C PRO A 619 -9.97 10.91 -27.09
N GLY A 620 -10.19 10.34 -28.27
CA GLY A 620 -9.19 10.16 -29.33
C GLY A 620 -8.47 8.81 -29.35
N THR A 621 -7.95 8.29 -28.23
CA THR A 621 -7.35 6.94 -28.21
C THR A 621 -8.35 5.89 -27.74
N PRO A 622 -8.27 4.63 -28.20
CA PRO A 622 -9.05 3.54 -27.62
C PRO A 622 -8.90 3.46 -26.10
N ASN A 623 -10.02 3.42 -25.40
CA ASN A 623 -10.10 3.27 -23.95
C ASN A 623 -10.33 1.80 -23.60
N TRP A 624 -9.77 1.41 -22.45
CA TRP A 624 -9.91 0.06 -21.90
C TRP A 624 -10.77 0.10 -20.65
N ALA A 625 -11.61 -0.92 -20.45
CA ALA A 625 -12.51 -0.95 -19.32
C ALA A 625 -11.77 -1.09 -17.98
N ARG A 626 -12.20 -0.31 -17.00
CA ARG A 626 -11.86 -0.41 -15.57
C ARG A 626 -10.36 -0.28 -15.31
N ALA A 627 -9.94 -0.81 -14.16
CA ALA A 627 -8.55 -0.80 -13.74
C ALA A 627 -7.72 -1.95 -14.34
N TYR A 628 -8.32 -3.11 -14.64
CA TYR A 628 -7.59 -4.29 -15.12
C TYR A 628 -8.36 -5.06 -16.19
N THR A 629 -7.62 -5.60 -17.15
CA THR A 629 -8.08 -6.69 -18.03
C THR A 629 -7.51 -8.00 -17.48
N VAL A 630 -8.37 -8.83 -16.89
CA VAL A 630 -7.96 -10.08 -16.23
C VAL A 630 -7.94 -11.22 -17.23
N LEU A 631 -6.77 -11.81 -17.42
CA LEU A 631 -6.58 -12.97 -18.26
C LEU A 631 -6.75 -14.27 -17.45
N PRO A 632 -7.41 -15.31 -18.00
CA PRO A 632 -7.39 -16.65 -17.42
C PRO A 632 -5.96 -17.20 -17.32
N ASP A 633 -5.75 -18.18 -16.43
CA ASP A 633 -4.47 -18.86 -16.33
C ASP A 633 -4.14 -19.64 -17.62
N ALA A 634 -2.89 -19.57 -18.06
CA ALA A 634 -2.34 -20.37 -19.14
C ALA A 634 -1.80 -21.71 -18.59
N ILE A 635 -2.30 -22.83 -19.11
CA ILE A 635 -1.83 -24.17 -18.71
C ILE A 635 -0.98 -24.76 -19.84
N ALA A 636 0.26 -25.14 -19.52
CA ALA A 636 1.20 -25.71 -20.49
C ALA A 636 0.58 -26.88 -21.28
N GLY A 637 0.71 -26.84 -22.60
CA GLY A 637 0.20 -27.87 -23.52
C GLY A 637 -1.32 -27.90 -23.70
N ARG A 638 -2.11 -27.09 -22.99
CA ARG A 638 -3.56 -26.96 -23.19
C ARG A 638 -3.85 -25.75 -24.08
N GLN A 639 -4.84 -25.86 -24.98
CA GLN A 639 -5.24 -24.72 -25.80
C GLN A 639 -5.69 -23.57 -24.90
N TYR A 640 -5.01 -22.43 -25.01
CA TYR A 640 -5.42 -21.18 -24.38
C TYR A 640 -6.37 -20.43 -25.31
N GLN A 641 -7.44 -19.88 -24.74
CA GLN A 641 -8.38 -19.03 -25.45
C GLN A 641 -9.03 -18.03 -24.50
N HIS A 642 -8.99 -16.75 -24.88
CA HIS A 642 -9.69 -15.68 -24.20
C HIS A 642 -10.23 -14.67 -25.21
N GLU A 643 -11.34 -14.03 -24.90
CA GLU A 643 -12.04 -13.12 -25.81
C GLU A 643 -11.98 -11.69 -25.29
N LEU A 644 -11.67 -10.76 -26.18
CA LEU A 644 -11.86 -9.33 -25.98
C LEU A 644 -12.99 -8.86 -26.88
N LEU A 645 -13.93 -8.12 -26.30
CA LEU A 645 -15.10 -7.58 -26.99
C LEU A 645 -15.04 -6.05 -27.03
N VAL A 646 -15.06 -5.50 -28.24
CA VAL A 646 -15.23 -4.06 -28.46
C VAL A 646 -16.60 -3.62 -27.94
N GLY A 647 -16.64 -2.49 -27.25
CA GLY A 647 -17.81 -1.98 -26.52
C GLY A 647 -17.92 -2.49 -25.08
N LYS A 648 -17.17 -3.53 -24.70
CA LYS A 648 -17.15 -4.10 -23.34
C LYS A 648 -15.79 -3.97 -22.67
N ASP A 649 -14.76 -4.60 -23.25
CA ASP A 649 -13.41 -4.67 -22.67
C ASP A 649 -12.55 -3.47 -23.12
N LEU A 650 -12.86 -2.94 -24.30
CA LEU A 650 -12.28 -1.74 -24.88
C LEU A 650 -13.27 -1.06 -25.83
N TRP A 651 -13.11 0.23 -26.09
CA TRP A 651 -13.92 0.98 -27.06
C TRP A 651 -13.16 2.20 -27.57
N ASP A 652 -13.61 2.72 -28.71
CA ASP A 652 -13.21 4.05 -29.16
C ASP A 652 -14.21 5.10 -28.64
N PRO A 653 -13.78 6.21 -28.02
CA PRO A 653 -14.68 7.24 -27.46
C PRO A 653 -15.58 7.90 -28.51
N GLU A 654 -15.06 8.12 -29.72
CA GLU A 654 -15.75 8.74 -30.84
C GLU A 654 -16.62 7.75 -31.63
N GLY A 655 -16.48 6.45 -31.34
CA GLY A 655 -17.20 5.35 -31.99
C GLY A 655 -16.52 4.85 -33.27
N ASP A 656 -15.24 5.20 -33.48
CA ASP A 656 -14.46 4.73 -34.61
C ASP A 656 -14.12 3.23 -34.48
N PRO A 657 -14.09 2.47 -35.59
CA PRO A 657 -13.80 1.04 -35.53
C PRO A 657 -12.39 0.74 -34.99
N ILE A 658 -12.31 -0.24 -34.08
CA ILE A 658 -11.03 -0.85 -33.69
C ILE A 658 -10.50 -1.70 -34.84
N THR A 659 -9.37 -1.30 -35.41
CA THR A 659 -8.77 -1.93 -36.60
C THR A 659 -7.72 -2.98 -36.27
N ALA A 660 -7.10 -2.91 -35.10
CA ALA A 660 -6.12 -3.91 -34.64
C ALA A 660 -6.08 -4.03 -33.11
N ILE A 661 -5.85 -5.25 -32.63
CA ILE A 661 -5.37 -5.52 -31.27
C ILE A 661 -4.13 -6.40 -31.37
N THR A 662 -3.02 -5.94 -30.79
CA THR A 662 -1.72 -6.64 -30.78
C THR A 662 -1.13 -6.69 -29.37
N THR A 663 0.00 -7.36 -29.21
CA THR A 663 0.76 -7.40 -27.95
C THR A 663 2.10 -6.66 -28.09
N SER A 664 2.69 -6.25 -26.96
CA SER A 664 4.11 -5.87 -26.91
C SER A 664 5.04 -7.07 -27.15
N ALA A 665 6.33 -6.79 -27.29
CA ALA A 665 7.36 -7.80 -27.52
C ALA A 665 7.57 -8.75 -26.31
N ASP A 666 7.15 -8.33 -25.12
CA ASP A 666 7.28 -9.12 -23.88
C ASP A 666 6.20 -10.19 -23.74
N ALA A 667 5.23 -10.23 -24.66
CA ALA A 667 4.20 -11.26 -24.64
C ALA A 667 4.78 -12.63 -25.01
N PRO A 668 4.21 -13.74 -24.47
CA PRO A 668 4.68 -15.07 -24.82
C PRO A 668 4.58 -15.35 -26.33
N GLU A 669 5.64 -15.90 -26.93
CA GLU A 669 5.71 -16.13 -28.39
C GLU A 669 4.56 -16.99 -28.96
N TRP A 670 3.98 -17.86 -28.14
CA TRP A 670 2.85 -18.71 -28.54
C TRP A 670 1.52 -17.96 -28.62
N LEU A 671 1.41 -16.80 -27.97
CA LEU A 671 0.18 -16.04 -27.84
C LEU A 671 -0.05 -15.22 -29.10
N MET A 672 -1.17 -15.46 -29.77
CA MET A 672 -1.60 -14.69 -30.94
C MET A 672 -2.95 -14.04 -30.67
N ILE A 673 -3.16 -12.87 -31.27
CA ILE A 673 -4.47 -12.19 -31.27
C ILE A 673 -5.02 -12.21 -32.69
N ARG A 674 -6.29 -12.63 -32.84
CA ARG A 674 -6.98 -12.67 -34.13
C ARG A 674 -8.39 -12.10 -34.00
N GLN A 675 -8.80 -11.29 -34.96
CA GLN A 675 -10.19 -10.88 -35.07
C GLN A 675 -11.05 -12.07 -35.52
N ASP A 676 -12.24 -12.22 -34.94
CA ASP A 676 -13.22 -13.19 -35.40
C ASP A 676 -13.75 -12.78 -36.78
N PRO A 677 -13.57 -13.59 -37.84
CA PRO A 677 -14.06 -13.25 -39.18
C PRO A 677 -15.58 -13.09 -39.26
N ALA A 678 -16.34 -13.68 -38.31
CA ALA A 678 -17.79 -13.58 -38.25
C ALA A 678 -18.28 -12.41 -37.40
N ASN A 679 -17.42 -11.79 -36.60
CA ASN A 679 -17.76 -10.68 -35.73
C ASN A 679 -16.57 -9.72 -35.57
N SER A 680 -16.62 -8.57 -36.25
CA SER A 680 -15.57 -7.55 -36.20
C SER A 680 -15.34 -6.94 -34.81
N GLU A 681 -16.29 -7.08 -33.88
CA GLU A 681 -16.17 -6.59 -32.50
C GLU A 681 -15.50 -7.61 -31.57
N ARG A 682 -15.25 -8.84 -32.04
CA ARG A 682 -14.70 -9.93 -31.23
C ARG A 682 -13.26 -10.25 -31.63
N TRP A 683 -12.37 -10.21 -30.67
CA TRP A 683 -10.96 -10.58 -30.81
C TRP A 683 -10.63 -11.74 -29.89
N VAL A 684 -9.86 -12.70 -30.39
CA VAL A 684 -9.51 -13.92 -29.66
C VAL A 684 -8.00 -13.93 -29.43
N LEU A 685 -7.62 -13.94 -28.15
CA LEU A 685 -6.27 -14.27 -27.69
C LEU A 685 -6.19 -15.79 -27.63
N GLY A 686 -5.22 -16.39 -28.29
CA GLY A 686 -5.11 -17.85 -28.30
C GLY A 686 -3.76 -18.38 -28.75
N GLY A 687 -3.52 -19.62 -28.37
CA GLY A 687 -2.31 -20.37 -28.68
C GLY A 687 -2.15 -21.56 -27.74
N VAL A 688 -1.00 -22.23 -27.80
CA VAL A 688 -0.70 -23.36 -26.91
C VAL A 688 0.48 -22.96 -26.03
N PRO A 689 0.27 -22.74 -24.71
CA PRO A 689 1.34 -22.36 -23.80
C PRO A 689 2.44 -23.41 -23.74
N THR A 690 3.68 -22.94 -23.81
CA THR A 690 4.87 -23.73 -23.51
C THR A 690 5.18 -23.66 -22.01
N ALA A 691 5.99 -24.60 -21.51
CA ALA A 691 6.53 -24.48 -20.16
C ALA A 691 7.31 -23.16 -20.02
N GLN A 692 7.13 -22.46 -18.90
CA GLN A 692 7.83 -21.22 -18.58
C GLN A 692 8.60 -21.38 -17.28
N LEU A 693 9.67 -20.61 -17.13
CA LEU A 693 10.46 -20.52 -15.89
C LEU A 693 9.79 -19.63 -14.85
N GLU A 694 8.94 -18.70 -15.30
CA GLU A 694 8.23 -17.74 -14.46
C GLU A 694 6.74 -18.07 -14.37
N ASP A 695 6.18 -17.95 -13.17
CA ASP A 695 4.75 -18.22 -12.91
C ASP A 695 3.83 -17.11 -13.45
N THR A 696 4.37 -15.96 -13.82
CA THR A 696 3.59 -14.81 -14.33
C THR A 696 4.40 -13.99 -15.31
N VAL A 697 3.81 -13.66 -16.44
CA VAL A 697 4.38 -12.73 -17.43
C VAL A 697 3.52 -11.48 -17.50
N GLN A 698 4.16 -10.31 -17.52
CA GLN A 698 3.49 -9.01 -17.71
C GLN A 698 3.84 -8.46 -19.10
N PHE A 699 2.84 -8.05 -19.85
CA PHE A 699 3.00 -7.46 -21.19
C PHE A 699 1.85 -6.50 -21.49
N ASP A 700 1.93 -5.78 -22.60
CA ASP A 700 0.90 -4.82 -23.01
C ASP A 700 0.02 -5.35 -24.13
N LEU A 701 -1.29 -5.14 -24.00
CA LEU A 701 -2.25 -5.18 -25.11
C LEU A 701 -2.35 -3.78 -25.73
N ILE A 702 -2.30 -3.73 -27.06
CA ILE A 702 -2.24 -2.49 -27.83
C ILE A 702 -3.42 -2.49 -28.80
N ALA A 703 -4.37 -1.59 -28.61
CA ALA A 703 -5.52 -1.41 -29.49
C ALA A 703 -5.33 -0.19 -30.39
N LYS A 704 -5.73 -0.29 -31.66
CA LYS A 704 -5.65 0.78 -32.66
C LYS A 704 -7.01 1.03 -33.30
N ASP A 705 -7.42 2.30 -33.40
CA ASP A 705 -8.65 2.70 -34.08
C ASP A 705 -8.44 2.89 -35.61
N SER A 706 -9.47 3.37 -36.34
CA SER A 706 -9.36 3.66 -37.76
C SER A 706 -8.61 4.95 -38.10
N ASN A 707 -8.42 5.86 -37.14
CA ASN A 707 -7.62 7.08 -37.31
C ASN A 707 -6.12 6.85 -37.07
N GLY A 708 -5.77 5.68 -36.53
CA GLY A 708 -4.42 5.28 -36.21
C GLY A 708 -3.95 5.64 -34.80
N MET A 709 -4.86 6.06 -33.94
CA MET A 709 -4.66 6.31 -32.52
C MET A 709 -4.49 4.99 -31.77
N VAL A 710 -3.68 5.00 -30.71
CA VAL A 710 -3.27 3.79 -29.99
C VAL A 710 -3.58 3.91 -28.50
N GLY A 711 -4.30 2.93 -27.97
CA GLY A 711 -4.58 2.77 -26.55
C GLY A 711 -3.96 1.49 -26.00
N THR A 712 -3.28 1.59 -24.85
CA THR A 712 -2.50 0.49 -24.27
C THR A 712 -3.08 0.03 -22.93
N ARG A 713 -3.01 -1.29 -22.67
CA ARG A 713 -3.38 -1.91 -21.39
C ARG A 713 -2.34 -2.93 -20.99
N THR A 714 -1.66 -2.71 -19.87
CA THR A 714 -0.82 -3.72 -19.25
C THR A 714 -1.68 -4.83 -18.65
N VAL A 715 -1.31 -6.08 -18.94
CA VAL A 715 -1.97 -7.29 -18.44
C VAL A 715 -0.95 -8.23 -17.80
N LYS A 716 -1.43 -9.08 -16.90
CA LYS A 716 -0.65 -10.18 -16.32
C LYS A 716 -1.27 -11.50 -16.77
N LEU A 717 -0.44 -12.42 -17.21
CA LEU A 717 -0.81 -13.79 -17.54
C LEU A 717 -0.11 -14.74 -16.57
N HIS A 718 -0.90 -15.45 -15.77
CA HIS A 718 -0.41 -16.45 -14.84
C HIS A 718 -0.29 -17.81 -15.53
N PHE A 719 0.77 -18.56 -15.22
CA PHE A 719 0.95 -19.93 -15.68
C PHE A 719 0.48 -20.90 -14.60
N GLY A 720 -0.63 -21.59 -14.86
CA GLY A 720 -1.22 -22.53 -13.91
C GLY A 720 -0.43 -23.84 -13.83
N SER A 721 -0.29 -24.37 -12.62
CA SER A 721 0.18 -25.75 -12.43
C SER A 721 -0.93 -26.76 -12.79
N HIS A 722 -0.55 -27.91 -13.32
CA HIS A 722 -1.48 -29.00 -13.63
C HIS A 722 -2.20 -29.46 -12.36
N ASN A 723 -3.41 -28.95 -12.12
CA ASN A 723 -4.42 -29.66 -11.33
C ASN A 723 -5.36 -30.43 -12.26
#